data_AF-A0A0J8YM72-F1
#
_entry.id   AF-A0A0J8YM72-F1
#
_cell.length_a   1.000
_cell.length_b   1.000
_cell.length_c   1.000
_cell.angle_alpha   90.00
_cell.angle_beta   90.00
_cell.angle_gamma   90.00
#
_symmetry.space_group_name_H-M   'P 1'
#
loop_
_entity.id
_entity.type
_entity.pdbx_description
1 polymer ?
#
loop_
_entity_poly.entity_id
_entity_poly.type
_entity_poly.pdbx_seq_one_letter_code
_entity_poly.pdbx_strand_id
1 'polypeptide(L)'
;MSVFIFLLLVILFCILFVWTKILLPKKQLRAQHQELNTLDQRQLTEEEIRLCHAYLKQRQPKPIGLLERLLDKVNLPRNACTLHGKSVYKLNHSITHYSLSASVPERNRYYLDAYEVHLPPNGQPFITADNTIELVYTNQLPLIVSLNGHPLLHDLEHTGPQTNLSAVTDTSIRKETRERVAILNVRRQTHEEYILTHANNISEALILCCALLLIFCSLLTPLKVMPWILLASLLIILPCLWIMYRRPPRSHLQEIRTMRGLLKPWDLFGEANPKQQSLSLGILDLHYPEHWYPYIQQDIGKEAVIEVDSQNRVVQHGPLLSLTQEVKKFPLQNWRHNLTLAAGSLLILIMTTSWLPTGVSFNIALARLQGEQRVTVTDVKQLTQHKLHVGDVINIKGTGRCVVPQTYQSNRTYDFLPFDCSAIYWNKQLPNTLPSSPIIEQTQALLATTSQQLAPENDLKGINPQLASAIQKSGMILLNNFSDIVLKTAQLCSAEDDCLRLKSALVNLENAKDWPLLVDQAKSGKLDGLNVLLRPNSAQNLTNLVDAATTTFMSNETRKTIESLSHLPKNGYLFVNGQGRLLVDQEQPDTSLFDLAPAAQWRELQRISGQLLNTPFALSGIITSLQHDNQGTIHVVVHQEPNTHALWRYVVTTLFLACLVILVVVNTVLGIHRLRAHFSRNARIQEDYNSSIANASPLLLSHFKE
;
A
#
# COMPACT_ATOMS: atom_id res chain seq x y z
N MET A 1 -11.51 -9.56 6.29
CA MET A 1 -12.09 -9.45 4.92
C MET A 1 -11.54 -8.27 4.12
N SER A 2 -11.52 -7.03 4.65
CA SER A 2 -11.04 -5.84 3.91
C SER A 2 -9.57 -5.94 3.42
N VAL A 3 -8.65 -6.41 4.27
CA VAL A 3 -7.21 -6.55 3.91
C VAL A 3 -6.96 -7.58 2.80
N PHE A 4 -7.72 -8.67 2.79
CA PHE A 4 -7.58 -9.74 1.77
C PHE A 4 -8.06 -9.29 0.39
N ILE A 5 -9.16 -8.53 0.33
CA ILE A 5 -9.70 -7.99 -0.94
C ILE A 5 -8.74 -6.93 -1.51
N PHE A 6 -8.20 -6.07 -0.64
CA PHE A 6 -7.18 -5.08 -1.02
C PHE A 6 -5.91 -5.76 -1.59
N LEU A 7 -5.40 -6.80 -0.93
CA LEU A 7 -4.26 -7.60 -1.39
C LEU A 7 -4.50 -8.21 -2.78
N LEU A 8 -5.68 -8.79 -3.01
CA LEU A 8 -6.02 -9.45 -4.26
C LEU A 8 -6.13 -8.46 -5.43
N LEU A 9 -6.71 -7.28 -5.17
CA LEU A 9 -6.79 -6.19 -6.14
C LEU A 9 -5.40 -5.64 -6.51
N VAL A 10 -4.52 -5.47 -5.53
CA VAL A 10 -3.15 -4.98 -5.76
C VAL A 10 -2.32 -5.99 -6.54
N ILE A 11 -2.42 -7.28 -6.22
CA ILE A 11 -1.76 -8.36 -6.97
C ILE A 11 -2.29 -8.42 -8.40
N LEU A 12 -3.61 -8.37 -8.59
CA LEU A 12 -4.24 -8.37 -9.92
C LEU A 12 -3.79 -7.15 -10.75
N PHE A 13 -3.73 -5.96 -10.14
CA PHE A 13 -3.28 -4.74 -10.81
C PHE A 13 -1.82 -4.82 -11.24
N CYS A 14 -0.93 -5.32 -10.37
CA CYS A 14 0.49 -5.49 -10.70
C CYS A 14 0.69 -6.50 -11.85
N ILE A 15 -0.04 -7.63 -11.82
CA ILE A 15 0.02 -8.65 -12.88
C ILE A 15 -0.52 -8.09 -14.20
N LEU A 16 -1.69 -7.43 -14.19
CA LEU A 16 -2.28 -6.83 -15.39
C LEU A 16 -1.39 -5.73 -15.99
N PHE A 17 -0.76 -4.90 -15.16
CA PHE A 17 0.15 -3.85 -15.61
C PHE A 17 1.40 -4.43 -16.30
N VAL A 18 2.01 -5.48 -15.74
CA VAL A 18 3.16 -6.17 -16.33
C VAL A 18 2.74 -6.91 -17.61
N TRP A 19 1.60 -7.60 -17.59
CA TRP A 19 1.07 -8.36 -18.74
C TRP A 19 0.74 -7.45 -19.93
N THR A 20 0.10 -6.30 -19.69
CA THR A 20 -0.24 -5.33 -20.74
C THR A 20 1.01 -4.70 -21.39
N LYS A 21 2.11 -4.54 -20.66
CA LYS A 21 3.36 -4.02 -21.23
C LYS A 21 4.16 -5.05 -22.02
N ILE A 22 4.07 -6.33 -21.65
CA ILE A 22 4.78 -7.43 -22.33
C ILE A 22 4.06 -7.85 -23.63
N LEU A 23 2.72 -7.82 -23.66
CA LEU A 23 1.93 -8.36 -24.78
C LEU A 23 1.39 -7.35 -25.79
N LEU A 24 1.44 -6.04 -25.51
CA LEU A 24 1.00 -5.01 -26.47
C LEU A 24 2.19 -4.35 -27.17
N PRO A 25 2.58 -4.77 -28.39
CA PRO A 25 3.35 -3.91 -29.28
C PRO A 25 2.52 -2.67 -29.63
N LYS A 26 3.18 -1.50 -29.69
CA LYS A 26 2.55 -0.19 -29.88
C LYS A 26 1.58 -0.19 -31.08
N LYS A 27 0.31 0.14 -30.79
CA LYS A 27 -0.79 0.31 -31.76
C LYS A 27 -0.56 1.51 -32.68
N GLN A 28 0.23 1.35 -33.74
CA GLN A 28 0.33 2.35 -34.82
C GLN A 28 -0.85 2.29 -35.83
N LEU A 29 -1.62 1.19 -35.85
CA LEU A 29 -2.71 0.99 -36.84
C LEU A 29 -4.02 1.77 -36.57
N ARG A 30 -4.19 2.39 -35.39
CA ARG A 30 -5.45 3.11 -35.07
C ARG A 30 -5.51 4.53 -35.65
N ALA A 31 -4.38 5.19 -35.82
CA ALA A 31 -4.34 6.53 -36.43
C ALA A 31 -4.74 6.49 -37.92
N GLN A 32 -4.48 5.36 -38.59
CA GLN A 32 -4.71 5.17 -40.03
C GLN A 32 -6.19 5.06 -40.41
N HIS A 33 -7.10 4.81 -39.45
CA HIS A 33 -8.54 4.65 -39.70
C HIS A 33 -9.35 5.95 -39.54
N GLN A 34 -8.72 7.04 -39.09
CA GLN A 34 -9.46 8.22 -38.62
C GLN A 34 -9.62 9.32 -39.68
N GLU A 35 -8.78 9.34 -40.73
CA GLU A 35 -8.79 10.40 -41.77
C GLU A 35 -9.79 10.17 -42.92
N LEU A 36 -10.34 8.96 -43.13
CA LEU A 36 -11.25 8.66 -44.26
C LEU A 36 -12.75 8.57 -43.92
N ASN A 37 -13.16 8.93 -42.68
CA ASN A 37 -14.54 8.79 -42.20
C ASN A 37 -15.52 9.89 -42.66
N THR A 38 -15.16 10.71 -43.65
CA THR A 38 -15.98 11.83 -44.14
C THR A 38 -16.57 11.61 -45.53
N LEU A 39 -16.71 10.36 -45.98
CA LEU A 39 -17.15 10.00 -47.34
C LEU A 39 -18.54 9.35 -47.36
N ASP A 40 -19.26 9.55 -48.46
CA ASP A 40 -20.58 8.97 -48.73
C ASP A 40 -20.52 7.43 -48.62
N GLN A 41 -21.38 6.85 -47.77
CA GLN A 41 -21.32 5.46 -47.35
C GLN A 41 -22.55 4.68 -47.82
N ARG A 42 -22.33 3.58 -48.55
CA ARG A 42 -23.36 2.58 -48.93
C ARG A 42 -23.05 1.24 -48.24
N GLN A 43 -24.06 0.39 -48.01
CA GLN A 43 -23.82 -0.99 -47.54
C GLN A 43 -23.66 -1.97 -48.70
N LEU A 44 -22.77 -2.96 -48.55
CA LEU A 44 -22.63 -4.04 -49.54
C LEU A 44 -23.91 -4.87 -49.63
N THR A 45 -24.25 -5.30 -50.84
CA THR A 45 -25.31 -6.29 -51.06
C THR A 45 -24.84 -7.70 -50.70
N GLU A 46 -25.76 -8.61 -50.39
CA GLU A 46 -25.42 -10.00 -50.02
C GLU A 46 -24.73 -10.77 -51.16
N GLU A 47 -24.96 -10.38 -52.41
CA GLU A 47 -24.24 -10.91 -53.59
C GLU A 47 -22.79 -10.41 -53.63
N GLU A 48 -22.56 -9.11 -53.48
CA GLU A 48 -21.22 -8.52 -53.43
C GLU A 48 -20.38 -9.08 -52.27
N ILE A 49 -20.99 -9.36 -51.11
CA ILE A 49 -20.32 -9.99 -49.97
C ILE A 49 -19.81 -11.39 -50.32
N ARG A 50 -20.63 -12.20 -51.01
CA ARG A 50 -20.24 -13.55 -51.45
C ARG A 50 -19.08 -13.49 -52.43
N LEU A 51 -19.14 -12.57 -53.40
CA LEU A 51 -18.08 -12.38 -54.40
C LEU A 51 -16.77 -11.90 -53.76
N CYS A 52 -16.83 -10.96 -52.82
CA CYS A 52 -15.65 -10.50 -52.08
C CYS A 52 -15.01 -11.63 -51.28
N HIS A 53 -15.81 -12.47 -50.59
CA HIS A 53 -15.29 -13.62 -49.87
C HIS A 53 -14.68 -14.67 -50.80
N ALA A 54 -15.29 -14.95 -51.95
CA ALA A 54 -14.76 -15.88 -52.94
C ALA A 54 -13.40 -15.40 -53.50
N TYR A 55 -13.32 -14.12 -53.85
CA TYR A 55 -12.11 -13.48 -54.37
C TYR A 55 -10.97 -13.48 -53.35
N LEU A 56 -11.24 -13.08 -52.11
CA LEU A 56 -10.24 -13.08 -51.03
C LEU A 56 -9.75 -14.49 -50.70
N LYS A 57 -10.61 -15.51 -50.81
CA LYS A 57 -10.26 -16.92 -50.59
C LYS A 57 -9.36 -17.48 -51.69
N GLN A 58 -9.63 -17.14 -52.96
CA GLN A 58 -8.81 -17.55 -54.11
C GLN A 58 -7.36 -17.04 -54.02
N ARG A 59 -7.17 -15.87 -53.40
CA ARG A 59 -5.87 -15.20 -53.28
C ARG A 59 -5.10 -15.55 -52.00
N GLN A 60 -5.64 -16.43 -51.15
CA GLN A 60 -4.90 -16.92 -49.97
C GLN A 60 -3.72 -17.78 -50.41
N PRO A 61 -2.52 -17.60 -49.81
CA PRO A 61 -1.40 -18.49 -50.07
C PRO A 61 -1.77 -19.91 -49.61
N LYS A 62 -1.42 -20.94 -50.42
CA LYS A 62 -1.63 -22.36 -50.06
C LYS A 62 -1.06 -22.63 -48.65
N PRO A 63 -1.76 -23.41 -47.81
CA PRO A 63 -1.32 -23.66 -46.44
C PRO A 63 0.01 -24.43 -46.46
N ILE A 64 1.04 -23.78 -45.95
CA ILE A 64 2.36 -24.37 -45.73
C ILE A 64 2.29 -25.28 -44.50
N GLY A 65 2.89 -26.47 -44.59
CA GLY A 65 2.96 -27.45 -43.51
C GLY A 65 3.63 -26.91 -42.24
N LEU A 66 3.23 -27.47 -41.11
CA LEU A 66 3.63 -27.06 -39.75
C LEU A 66 5.16 -27.00 -39.54
N LEU A 67 5.93 -27.73 -40.34
CA LEU A 67 7.38 -27.86 -40.22
C LEU A 67 8.14 -26.66 -40.84
N GLU A 68 7.64 -26.04 -41.90
CA GLU A 68 8.23 -24.81 -42.48
C GLU A 68 7.93 -23.56 -41.62
N ARG A 69 6.82 -23.58 -40.85
CA ARG A 69 6.48 -22.50 -39.88
C ARG A 69 7.50 -22.33 -38.75
N LEU A 70 8.30 -23.36 -38.46
CA LEU A 70 9.30 -23.32 -37.40
C LEU A 70 10.66 -22.80 -37.87
N LEU A 71 10.93 -22.82 -39.18
CA LEU A 71 12.25 -22.52 -39.73
C LEU A 71 12.38 -21.08 -40.29
N ASP A 72 11.32 -20.48 -40.83
CA ASP A 72 11.39 -19.13 -41.38
C ASP A 72 10.98 -18.04 -40.39
N LYS A 73 11.98 -17.43 -39.74
CA LYS A 73 11.87 -16.17 -38.98
C LYS A 73 11.86 -14.95 -39.90
N VAL A 74 10.93 -14.90 -40.86
CA VAL A 74 10.58 -13.66 -41.56
C VAL A 74 9.14 -13.32 -41.23
N ASN A 75 8.97 -12.27 -40.44
CA ASN A 75 7.67 -11.67 -40.15
C ASN A 75 7.03 -11.17 -41.46
N LEU A 76 6.14 -11.97 -42.05
CA LEU A 76 4.99 -11.43 -42.78
C LEU A 76 3.74 -11.80 -41.97
N PRO A 77 2.86 -10.85 -41.62
CA PRO A 77 1.55 -11.18 -41.07
C PRO A 77 0.72 -11.82 -42.18
N ARG A 78 0.86 -13.13 -42.42
CA ARG A 78 -0.07 -13.92 -43.23
C ARG A 78 -1.33 -14.20 -42.41
N ASN A 79 -2.00 -13.13 -42.00
CA ASN A 79 -3.39 -13.22 -41.61
C ASN A 79 -4.20 -13.52 -42.89
N ALA A 80 -5.22 -14.36 -42.80
CA ALA A 80 -6.17 -14.50 -43.90
C ALA A 80 -6.76 -13.10 -44.17
N CYS A 81 -6.68 -12.62 -45.41
CA CYS A 81 -7.30 -11.35 -45.77
C CYS A 81 -8.83 -11.53 -45.64
N THR A 82 -9.46 -10.80 -44.71
CA THR A 82 -10.90 -10.88 -44.44
C THR A 82 -11.51 -9.50 -44.53
N LEU A 83 -12.74 -9.44 -45.05
CA LEU A 83 -13.55 -8.22 -45.14
C LEU A 83 -13.73 -7.59 -43.75
N HIS A 84 -13.51 -6.29 -43.63
CA HIS A 84 -13.63 -5.53 -42.40
C HIS A 84 -14.89 -4.66 -42.45
N GLY A 85 -16.03 -5.23 -42.06
CA GLY A 85 -17.34 -4.57 -42.09
C GLY A 85 -18.04 -4.62 -43.45
N LYS A 86 -19.34 -4.28 -43.48
CA LYS A 86 -20.19 -4.33 -44.69
C LYS A 86 -20.36 -2.95 -45.36
N SER A 87 -19.41 -2.05 -45.17
CA SER A 87 -19.54 -0.66 -45.62
C SER A 87 -18.65 -0.38 -46.82
N VAL A 88 -19.25 0.23 -47.84
CA VAL A 88 -18.64 0.70 -49.07
C VAL A 88 -18.46 2.20 -48.96
N TYR A 89 -17.26 2.67 -49.26
CA TYR A 89 -16.90 4.07 -49.26
C TYR A 89 -16.67 4.52 -50.69
N LYS A 90 -17.42 5.54 -51.13
CA LYS A 90 -17.30 6.09 -52.47
C LYS A 90 -16.37 7.30 -52.45
N LEU A 91 -15.38 7.32 -53.34
CA LEU A 91 -14.40 8.40 -53.45
C LEU A 91 -14.06 8.70 -54.91
N ASN A 92 -13.81 9.99 -55.19
CA ASN A 92 -13.35 10.42 -56.50
C ASN A 92 -11.86 10.69 -56.40
N HIS A 93 -11.04 9.84 -57.03
CA HIS A 93 -9.59 9.92 -56.88
C HIS A 93 -8.83 9.38 -58.10
N SER A 94 -7.60 9.87 -58.29
CA SER A 94 -6.70 9.34 -59.33
C SER A 94 -5.99 8.07 -58.84
N ILE A 95 -5.86 7.06 -59.70
CA ILE A 95 -5.17 5.81 -59.35
C ILE A 95 -3.78 5.82 -59.98
N THR A 96 -2.75 5.71 -59.15
CA THR A 96 -1.37 5.51 -59.61
C THR A 96 -0.99 4.04 -59.52
N HIS A 97 -0.19 3.54 -60.47
CA HIS A 97 0.27 2.15 -60.46
C HIS A 97 1.79 2.07 -60.60
N TYR A 98 2.39 1.14 -59.87
CA TYR A 98 3.81 0.82 -59.97
C TYR A 98 3.97 -0.66 -60.30
N SER A 99 4.67 -0.95 -61.41
CA SER A 99 5.05 -2.30 -61.79
C SER A 99 6.45 -2.61 -61.25
N LEU A 100 6.57 -3.68 -60.45
CA LEU A 100 7.86 -4.12 -59.90
C LEU A 100 8.71 -4.90 -60.93
N SER A 101 8.13 -5.31 -62.07
CA SER A 101 8.81 -6.02 -63.15
C SER A 101 8.00 -5.87 -64.45
N ALA A 102 8.63 -5.49 -65.56
CA ALA A 102 7.95 -5.22 -66.85
C ALA A 102 7.36 -6.47 -67.54
N SER A 103 7.71 -7.69 -67.09
CA SER A 103 7.38 -8.94 -67.78
C SER A 103 6.18 -9.71 -67.24
N VAL A 104 5.58 -9.30 -66.10
CA VAL A 104 4.44 -10.02 -65.50
C VAL A 104 3.41 -9.00 -64.96
N PRO A 105 2.24 -8.83 -65.61
CA PRO A 105 1.24 -7.84 -65.23
C PRO A 105 0.56 -8.11 -63.86
N GLU A 106 0.65 -9.33 -63.33
CA GLU A 106 -0.01 -9.73 -62.07
C GLU A 106 0.61 -9.13 -60.78
N ARG A 107 1.71 -8.39 -60.88
CA ARG A 107 2.42 -7.79 -59.72
C ARG A 107 2.39 -6.26 -59.69
N ASN A 108 1.40 -5.65 -60.33
CA ASN A 108 1.18 -4.21 -60.23
C ASN A 108 0.59 -3.86 -58.86
N ARG A 109 1.16 -2.84 -58.20
CA ARG A 109 0.63 -2.26 -56.98
C ARG A 109 -0.05 -0.95 -57.33
N TYR A 110 -1.26 -0.76 -56.80
CA TYR A 110 -2.08 0.41 -57.07
C TYR A 110 -2.14 1.28 -55.83
N TYR A 111 -2.12 2.60 -56.01
CA TYR A 111 -2.11 3.57 -54.94
C TYR A 111 -3.14 4.68 -55.18
N LEU A 112 -3.87 5.02 -54.12
CA LEU A 112 -4.63 6.26 -54.00
C LEU A 112 -3.77 7.24 -53.22
N ASP A 113 -3.15 8.20 -53.90
CA ASP A 113 -2.07 9.03 -53.36
C ASP A 113 -0.93 8.21 -52.73
N ALA A 114 -0.86 8.20 -51.40
CA ALA A 114 0.14 7.47 -50.62
C ALA A 114 -0.36 6.10 -50.13
N TYR A 115 -1.64 5.77 -50.35
CA TYR A 115 -2.29 4.59 -49.79
C TYR A 115 -2.32 3.44 -50.78
N GLU A 116 -1.69 2.31 -50.44
CA GLU A 116 -1.73 1.10 -51.25
C GLU A 116 -3.15 0.49 -51.20
N VAL A 117 -3.72 0.26 -52.38
CA VAL A 117 -5.05 -0.32 -52.56
C VAL A 117 -5.00 -1.55 -53.45
N HIS A 118 -5.96 -2.43 -53.25
CA HIS A 118 -6.08 -3.67 -53.99
C HIS A 118 -7.10 -3.52 -55.11
N LEU A 119 -6.61 -3.63 -56.35
CA LEU A 119 -7.44 -3.61 -57.55
C LEU A 119 -7.56 -5.04 -58.12
N PRO A 120 -8.79 -5.55 -58.36
CA PRO A 120 -9.00 -6.77 -59.13
C PRO A 120 -8.38 -6.67 -60.55
N PRO A 121 -7.86 -7.77 -61.11
CA PRO A 121 -7.14 -7.74 -62.40
C PRO A 121 -7.98 -7.17 -63.55
N ASN A 122 -9.29 -7.41 -63.52
CA ASN A 122 -10.24 -6.93 -64.53
C ASN A 122 -10.48 -5.41 -64.44
N GLY A 123 -10.00 -4.74 -63.38
CA GLY A 123 -10.16 -3.30 -63.16
C GLY A 123 -9.16 -2.40 -63.87
N GLN A 124 -8.05 -2.96 -64.37
CA GLN A 124 -6.98 -2.18 -65.01
C GLN A 124 -7.41 -1.37 -66.25
N PRO A 125 -8.24 -1.89 -67.19
CA PRO A 125 -8.62 -1.12 -68.38
C PRO A 125 -9.60 0.03 -68.10
N PHE A 126 -10.22 0.08 -66.93
CA PHE A 126 -11.23 1.07 -66.58
C PHE A 126 -10.67 2.33 -65.89
N ILE A 127 -9.34 2.41 -65.70
CA ILE A 127 -8.67 3.52 -65.04
C ILE A 127 -8.63 4.75 -65.96
N THR A 128 -9.24 5.84 -65.51
CA THR A 128 -9.23 7.18 -66.12
C THR A 128 -8.44 8.18 -65.26
N ALA A 129 -8.28 9.43 -65.74
CA ALA A 129 -7.60 10.48 -64.98
C ALA A 129 -8.31 10.80 -63.65
N ASP A 130 -9.64 10.91 -63.69
CA ASP A 130 -10.51 11.02 -62.53
C ASP A 130 -11.37 9.76 -62.43
N ASN A 131 -11.26 9.02 -61.32
CA ASN A 131 -12.01 7.78 -61.12
C ASN A 131 -13.00 7.92 -59.98
N THR A 132 -14.22 7.41 -60.16
CA THR A 132 -15.16 7.17 -59.07
C THR A 132 -14.93 5.74 -58.56
N ILE A 133 -14.50 5.60 -57.31
CA ILE A 133 -14.00 4.35 -56.73
C ILE A 133 -14.88 3.99 -55.55
N GLU A 134 -15.34 2.74 -55.52
CA GLU A 134 -16.04 2.19 -54.36
C GLU A 134 -15.12 1.17 -53.67
N LEU A 135 -14.69 1.51 -52.45
CA LEU A 135 -13.77 0.68 -51.67
C LEU A 135 -14.43 0.05 -50.45
N VAL A 136 -13.88 -1.09 -50.06
CA VAL A 136 -14.23 -1.81 -48.84
C VAL A 136 -12.97 -2.12 -48.07
N TYR A 137 -12.97 -1.84 -46.78
CA TYR A 137 -11.83 -2.16 -45.93
C TYR A 137 -11.70 -3.67 -45.74
N THR A 138 -10.47 -4.15 -45.79
CA THR A 138 -10.11 -5.48 -45.29
C THR A 138 -9.15 -5.30 -44.11
N ASN A 139 -8.86 -6.40 -43.40
CA ASN A 139 -7.87 -6.39 -42.32
C ASN A 139 -6.42 -6.14 -42.78
N GLN A 140 -6.13 -6.10 -44.09
CA GLN A 140 -4.79 -5.90 -44.65
C GLN A 140 -4.70 -4.67 -45.56
N LEU A 141 -5.48 -4.63 -46.64
CA LEU A 141 -5.45 -3.57 -47.66
C LEU A 141 -6.88 -3.28 -48.14
N PRO A 142 -7.27 -2.02 -48.38
CA PRO A 142 -8.58 -1.70 -48.94
C PRO A 142 -8.77 -2.36 -50.32
N LEU A 143 -9.92 -3.00 -50.52
CA LEU A 143 -10.29 -3.67 -51.77
C LEU A 143 -11.24 -2.77 -52.57
N ILE A 144 -10.92 -2.53 -53.84
CA ILE A 144 -11.81 -1.82 -54.77
C ILE A 144 -12.85 -2.81 -55.30
N VAL A 145 -14.13 -2.50 -55.07
CA VAL A 145 -15.27 -3.33 -55.47
C VAL A 145 -15.83 -2.88 -56.81
N SER A 146 -15.92 -1.57 -57.02
CA SER A 146 -16.33 -0.99 -58.31
C SER A 146 -15.46 0.21 -58.68
N LEU A 147 -15.30 0.44 -59.98
CA LEU A 147 -14.52 1.54 -60.53
C LEU A 147 -15.26 2.13 -61.73
N ASN A 148 -15.52 3.43 -61.71
CA ASN A 148 -16.26 4.17 -62.75
C ASN A 148 -17.63 3.57 -63.09
N GLY A 149 -18.32 3.03 -62.08
CA GLY A 149 -19.62 2.38 -62.23
C GLY A 149 -19.56 0.94 -62.76
N HIS A 150 -18.36 0.39 -62.99
CA HIS A 150 -18.16 -1.01 -63.37
C HIS A 150 -17.89 -1.89 -62.14
N PRO A 151 -18.71 -2.91 -61.85
CA PRO A 151 -18.46 -3.85 -60.77
C PRO A 151 -17.34 -4.82 -61.14
N LEU A 152 -16.25 -4.84 -60.37
CA LEU A 152 -15.02 -5.55 -60.74
C LEU A 152 -15.03 -7.05 -60.36
N LEU A 153 -15.97 -7.46 -59.53
CA LEU A 153 -16.03 -8.82 -58.97
C LEU A 153 -17.03 -9.76 -59.66
N HIS A 154 -17.93 -9.23 -60.50
CA HIS A 154 -18.97 -10.03 -61.16
C HIS A 154 -18.42 -10.92 -62.30
N ASP A 155 -17.35 -10.51 -62.98
CA ASP A 155 -16.79 -11.24 -64.14
C ASP A 155 -15.79 -12.34 -63.76
N LEU A 156 -15.55 -12.56 -62.46
CA LEU A 156 -14.56 -13.53 -61.97
C LEU A 156 -15.01 -14.99 -62.08
N GLU A 157 -16.30 -15.25 -62.34
CA GLU A 157 -16.83 -16.62 -62.52
C GLU A 157 -16.55 -17.22 -63.92
N HIS A 158 -16.09 -16.44 -64.91
CA HIS A 158 -16.07 -16.88 -66.32
C HIS A 158 -14.75 -16.69 -67.10
N THR A 159 -13.64 -16.24 -66.51
CA THR A 159 -12.39 -16.06 -67.28
C THR A 159 -11.30 -17.07 -66.89
N GLY A 160 -11.08 -18.04 -67.79
CA GLY A 160 -9.81 -18.77 -67.91
C GLY A 160 -8.70 -17.88 -68.50
N PRO A 161 -7.45 -18.37 -68.60
CA PRO A 161 -6.30 -17.52 -68.87
C PRO A 161 -6.23 -17.03 -70.32
N GLN A 162 -5.56 -15.88 -70.50
CA GLN A 162 -5.16 -15.17 -71.74
C GLN A 162 -6.14 -14.08 -72.20
N THR A 163 -5.74 -12.89 -72.67
CA THR A 163 -4.68 -12.57 -73.67
C THR A 163 -4.37 -11.06 -73.65
N ASN A 164 -3.21 -10.68 -74.21
CA ASN A 164 -2.65 -9.33 -74.41
C ASN A 164 -3.66 -8.19 -74.67
N LEU A 165 -3.50 -7.05 -73.98
CA LEU A 165 -3.95 -5.74 -74.47
C LEU A 165 -2.90 -4.65 -74.21
N SER A 166 -2.42 -4.13 -75.34
CA SER A 166 -1.92 -2.80 -75.70
C SER A 166 -1.40 -1.83 -74.63
N ALA A 167 -0.20 -1.33 -74.94
CA ALA A 167 0.44 -0.15 -74.36
C ALA A 167 -0.51 1.05 -74.32
N VAL A 168 -0.61 1.70 -73.15
CA VAL A 168 -1.23 3.02 -72.99
C VAL A 168 -0.17 3.99 -72.46
N THR A 169 0.09 4.96 -73.33
CA THR A 169 0.69 6.30 -73.20
C THR A 169 1.14 6.78 -71.82
N ASP A 170 2.44 7.07 -71.72
CA ASP A 170 3.04 7.97 -70.74
C ASP A 170 2.38 9.36 -70.80
N THR A 171 1.84 9.84 -69.67
CA THR A 171 1.48 11.24 -69.50
C THR A 171 2.69 12.03 -68.99
N SER A 172 3.08 13.03 -69.77
CA SER A 172 4.23 13.90 -69.54
C SER A 172 3.97 14.90 -68.41
N ILE A 173 4.76 14.85 -67.35
CA ILE A 173 4.83 15.93 -66.34
C ILE A 173 5.98 16.88 -66.69
N ARG A 174 5.65 18.18 -66.74
CA ARG A 174 6.53 19.32 -66.98
C ARG A 174 7.66 19.35 -65.94
N LYS A 175 8.91 19.43 -66.40
CA LYS A 175 10.10 19.63 -65.55
C LYS A 175 10.05 21.02 -64.91
N GLU A 176 9.46 21.15 -63.73
CA GLU A 176 10.05 22.03 -62.74
C GLU A 176 11.41 21.45 -62.35
N THR A 177 12.37 22.33 -62.10
CA THR A 177 13.74 22.00 -61.73
C THR A 177 13.71 20.96 -60.60
N ARG A 178 13.93 19.68 -60.91
CA ARG A 178 13.95 18.61 -59.90
C ARG A 178 14.93 19.02 -58.82
N GLU A 179 14.42 19.44 -57.67
CA GLU A 179 15.19 19.51 -56.44
C GLU A 179 15.53 18.06 -56.08
N ARG A 180 16.67 17.59 -56.59
CA ARG A 180 17.07 16.19 -56.44
C ARG A 180 17.58 16.00 -55.03
N VAL A 181 16.68 15.65 -54.11
CA VAL A 181 17.08 15.06 -52.84
C VAL A 181 17.68 13.68 -53.14
N ALA A 182 18.98 13.53 -52.90
CA ALA A 182 19.69 12.29 -53.10
C ALA A 182 19.82 11.54 -51.77
N ILE A 183 19.30 10.32 -51.70
CA ILE A 183 19.58 9.42 -50.57
C ILE A 183 20.96 8.81 -50.81
N LEU A 184 21.92 9.15 -49.95
CA LEU A 184 23.31 8.72 -50.06
C LEU A 184 23.53 7.35 -49.42
N ASN A 185 22.95 7.14 -48.23
CA ASN A 185 23.18 5.93 -47.45
C ASN A 185 22.01 5.66 -46.50
N VAL A 186 21.84 4.40 -46.09
CA VAL A 186 20.89 3.98 -45.07
C VAL A 186 21.63 3.16 -44.02
N ARG A 187 21.69 3.67 -42.79
CA ARG A 187 22.29 2.99 -41.64
C ARG A 187 21.25 2.69 -40.56
N ARG A 188 21.57 1.80 -39.62
CA ARG A 188 20.74 1.57 -38.43
C ARG A 188 21.13 2.55 -37.33
N GLN A 189 20.16 2.85 -36.47
CA GLN A 189 20.33 3.68 -35.29
C GLN A 189 21.43 3.11 -34.36
N THR A 190 22.27 3.98 -33.83
CA THR A 190 23.30 3.64 -32.84
C THR A 190 22.67 3.51 -31.44
N HIS A 191 23.43 2.97 -30.49
CA HIS A 191 22.92 2.78 -29.13
C HIS A 191 22.64 4.12 -28.43
N GLU A 192 23.49 5.11 -28.69
CA GLU A 192 23.41 6.46 -28.13
C GLU A 192 22.15 7.20 -28.64
N GLU A 193 21.86 7.09 -29.93
CA GLU A 193 20.63 7.62 -30.55
C GLU A 193 19.38 6.89 -30.02
N TYR A 194 19.48 5.59 -29.77
CA TYR A 194 18.37 4.81 -29.19
C TYR A 194 18.01 5.31 -27.79
N ILE A 195 19.01 5.66 -26.96
CA ILE A 195 18.77 6.19 -25.61
C ILE A 195 18.06 7.55 -25.68
N LEU A 196 18.42 8.45 -26.61
CA LEU A 196 17.75 9.75 -26.79
C LEU A 196 16.24 9.60 -27.04
N THR A 197 15.87 8.66 -27.91
CA THR A 197 14.45 8.41 -28.24
C THR A 197 13.67 7.75 -27.08
N HIS A 198 14.36 7.07 -26.16
CA HIS A 198 13.77 6.31 -25.05
C HIS A 198 14.05 6.89 -23.64
N ALA A 199 14.64 8.09 -23.54
CA ALA A 199 15.14 8.68 -22.30
C ALA A 199 14.09 8.91 -21.19
N ASN A 200 12.81 9.02 -21.54
CA ASN A 200 11.72 9.35 -20.61
C ASN A 200 11.01 8.12 -20.02
N ASN A 201 11.56 6.91 -20.15
CA ASN A 201 10.84 5.73 -19.70
C ASN A 201 10.92 5.52 -18.17
N ILE A 202 9.82 5.81 -17.48
CA ILE A 202 9.67 5.60 -16.01
C ILE A 202 9.11 4.19 -15.73
N SER A 203 8.70 3.43 -16.76
CA SER A 203 7.98 2.17 -16.58
C SER A 203 8.76 1.13 -15.78
N GLU A 204 10.07 1.05 -15.96
CA GLU A 204 10.94 0.09 -15.27
C GLU A 204 10.98 0.36 -13.76
N ALA A 205 11.10 1.64 -13.37
CA ALA A 205 11.04 2.03 -11.97
C ALA A 205 9.67 1.72 -11.34
N LEU A 206 8.57 1.92 -12.09
CA LEU A 206 7.23 1.57 -11.61
C LEU A 206 7.07 0.06 -11.40
N ILE A 207 7.61 -0.77 -12.31
CA ILE A 207 7.57 -2.24 -12.17
C ILE A 207 8.36 -2.67 -10.91
N LEU A 208 9.53 -2.08 -10.67
CA LEU A 208 10.31 -2.35 -9.45
C LEU A 208 9.57 -1.92 -8.18
N CYS A 209 8.92 -0.76 -8.19
CA CYS A 209 8.08 -0.31 -7.07
C CYS A 209 6.91 -1.28 -6.82
N CYS A 210 6.23 -1.76 -7.87
CA CYS A 210 5.20 -2.79 -7.75
C CYS A 210 5.74 -4.09 -7.13
N ALA A 211 6.94 -4.52 -7.54
CA ALA A 211 7.57 -5.72 -6.98
C ALA A 211 7.95 -5.55 -5.50
N LEU A 212 8.47 -4.38 -5.09
CA LEU A 212 8.73 -4.06 -3.69
C LEU A 212 7.44 -4.03 -2.86
N LEU A 213 6.35 -3.53 -3.44
CA LEU A 213 5.03 -3.52 -2.81
C LEU A 213 4.53 -4.96 -2.61
N LEU A 214 4.74 -5.88 -3.57
CA LEU A 214 4.43 -7.30 -3.41
C LEU A 214 5.23 -7.95 -2.25
N ILE A 215 6.49 -7.57 -2.04
CA ILE A 215 7.27 -8.04 -0.89
C ILE A 215 6.63 -7.54 0.41
N PHE A 216 6.27 -6.26 0.49
CA PHE A 216 5.52 -5.74 1.65
C PHE A 216 4.21 -6.49 1.90
N CYS A 217 3.43 -6.75 0.84
CA CYS A 217 2.20 -7.54 0.91
C CYS A 217 2.47 -8.95 1.44
N SER A 218 3.56 -9.61 1.03
CA SER A 218 3.92 -10.94 1.54
C SER A 218 4.11 -10.94 3.06
N LEU A 219 4.63 -9.86 3.63
CA LEU A 219 4.85 -9.71 5.07
C LEU A 219 3.55 -9.50 5.86
N LEU A 220 2.43 -9.19 5.22
CA LEU A 220 1.11 -9.09 5.86
C LEU A 220 0.32 -10.41 5.82
N THR A 221 0.73 -11.35 4.95
CA THR A 221 0.01 -12.61 4.73
C THR A 221 0.35 -13.71 5.74
N PRO A 222 -0.50 -14.75 5.87
CA PRO A 222 -0.18 -15.93 6.68
C PRO A 222 1.12 -16.60 6.22
N LEU A 223 1.86 -17.18 7.18
CA LEU A 223 3.19 -17.77 6.96
C LEU A 223 3.27 -18.80 5.83
N LYS A 224 2.17 -19.51 5.54
CA LYS A 224 2.10 -20.51 4.46
C LYS A 224 2.10 -19.89 3.05
N VAL A 225 1.56 -18.68 2.90
CA VAL A 225 1.40 -18.01 1.59
C VAL A 225 2.58 -17.08 1.28
N MET A 226 3.23 -16.56 2.34
CA MET A 226 4.39 -15.68 2.26
C MET A 226 5.48 -16.12 1.23
N PRO A 227 5.99 -17.37 1.22
CA PRO A 227 7.07 -17.76 0.30
C PRO A 227 6.65 -17.70 -1.17
N TRP A 228 5.38 -17.97 -1.49
CA TRP A 228 4.88 -17.94 -2.86
C TRP A 228 4.79 -16.51 -3.42
N ILE A 229 4.38 -15.55 -2.58
CA ILE A 229 4.33 -14.13 -2.96
C ILE A 229 5.74 -13.56 -3.11
N LEU A 230 6.67 -13.94 -2.22
CA LEU A 230 8.08 -13.57 -2.35
C LEU A 230 8.70 -14.12 -3.64
N LEU A 231 8.42 -15.37 -3.99
CA LEU A 231 8.86 -15.97 -5.25
C LEU A 231 8.31 -15.20 -6.46
N ALA A 232 7.02 -14.85 -6.44
CA ALA A 232 6.39 -14.07 -7.50
C ALA A 232 7.04 -12.67 -7.65
N SER A 233 7.36 -12.00 -6.55
CA SER A 233 8.09 -10.72 -6.60
C SER A 233 9.49 -10.88 -7.19
N LEU A 234 10.23 -11.92 -6.77
CA LEU A 234 11.57 -12.19 -7.30
C LEU A 234 11.56 -12.47 -8.82
N LEU A 235 10.53 -13.20 -9.30
CA LEU A 235 10.32 -13.46 -10.72
C LEU A 235 10.00 -12.20 -11.54
N ILE A 236 9.60 -11.09 -10.92
CA ILE A 236 9.41 -9.80 -11.58
C ILE A 236 10.72 -8.99 -11.54
N ILE A 237 11.43 -8.99 -10.41
CA ILE A 237 12.65 -8.20 -10.20
C ILE A 237 13.78 -8.66 -11.13
N LEU A 238 14.05 -9.97 -11.19
CA LEU A 238 15.17 -10.52 -11.97
C LEU A 238 15.10 -10.18 -13.47
N PRO A 239 14.00 -10.44 -14.21
CA PRO A 239 13.91 -10.08 -15.62
C PRO A 239 13.87 -8.55 -15.82
N CYS A 240 13.30 -7.78 -14.89
CA CYS A 240 13.30 -6.32 -14.98
C CYS A 240 14.73 -5.75 -14.91
N LEU A 241 15.54 -6.23 -13.96
CA LEU A 241 16.95 -5.88 -13.85
C LEU A 241 17.73 -6.32 -15.10
N TRP A 242 17.48 -7.52 -15.62
CA TRP A 242 18.15 -8.01 -16.82
C TRP A 242 17.84 -7.15 -18.06
N ILE A 243 16.59 -6.75 -18.25
CA ILE A 243 16.18 -5.89 -19.37
C ILE A 243 16.85 -4.51 -19.26
N MET A 244 16.97 -3.96 -18.05
CA MET A 244 17.60 -2.64 -17.81
C MET A 244 19.09 -2.61 -18.19
N TYR A 245 19.81 -3.73 -18.03
CA TYR A 245 21.24 -3.81 -18.36
C TYR A 245 21.54 -4.39 -19.75
N ARG A 246 20.55 -4.95 -20.46
CA ARG A 246 20.77 -5.59 -21.77
C ARG A 246 20.66 -4.58 -22.92
N ARG A 247 21.53 -4.71 -23.93
CA ARG A 247 21.43 -3.93 -25.18
C ARG A 247 20.15 -4.27 -25.97
N PRO A 248 19.49 -3.28 -26.59
CA PRO A 248 18.27 -3.52 -27.37
C PRO A 248 18.54 -4.43 -28.58
N PRO A 249 17.58 -5.29 -28.96
CA PRO A 249 17.70 -6.12 -30.15
C PRO A 249 17.68 -5.27 -31.42
N ARG A 250 18.34 -5.75 -32.49
CA ARG A 250 18.42 -5.04 -33.79
C ARG A 250 17.06 -4.70 -34.40
N SER A 251 16.02 -5.49 -34.10
CA SER A 251 14.66 -5.24 -34.57
C SER A 251 14.04 -3.95 -34.04
N HIS A 252 14.51 -3.44 -32.89
CA HIS A 252 14.01 -2.19 -32.30
C HIS A 252 14.77 -0.95 -32.78
N LEU A 253 15.87 -1.11 -33.52
CA LEU A 253 16.68 -0.01 -34.03
C LEU A 253 16.09 0.52 -35.33
N GLN A 254 15.74 1.82 -35.34
CA GLN A 254 15.20 2.50 -36.51
C GLN A 254 16.24 2.64 -37.63
N GLU A 255 15.75 2.85 -38.84
CA GLU A 255 16.59 3.19 -39.98
C GLU A 255 16.83 4.70 -40.03
N ILE A 256 18.08 5.08 -40.27
CA ILE A 256 18.52 6.46 -40.45
C ILE A 256 19.02 6.59 -41.88
N ARG A 257 18.53 7.61 -42.57
CA ARG A 257 18.83 7.87 -43.98
C ARG A 257 19.68 9.12 -44.08
N THR A 258 20.82 9.02 -44.75
CA THR A 258 21.66 10.17 -45.11
C THR A 258 21.12 10.76 -46.41
N MET A 259 20.70 12.01 -46.39
CA MET A 259 20.12 12.73 -47.51
C MET A 259 20.96 13.97 -47.84
N ARG A 260 21.10 14.26 -49.14
CA ARG A 260 21.70 15.50 -49.65
C ARG A 260 20.66 16.28 -50.42
N GLY A 261 20.51 17.56 -50.11
CA GLY A 261 19.59 18.45 -50.83
C GLY A 261 19.68 19.90 -50.34
N LEU A 262 18.95 20.78 -51.02
CA LEU A 262 18.86 22.19 -50.68
C LEU A 262 17.96 22.40 -49.46
N LEU A 263 18.49 23.03 -48.41
CA LEU A 263 17.72 23.33 -47.20
C LEU A 263 16.91 24.61 -47.38
N LYS A 264 15.58 24.54 -47.21
CA LYS A 264 14.69 25.71 -47.33
C LYS A 264 13.82 25.86 -46.08
N PRO A 265 13.37 27.07 -45.73
CA PRO A 265 12.23 27.24 -44.84
C PRO A 265 10.98 26.60 -45.46
N TRP A 266 10.16 25.94 -44.65
CA TRP A 266 8.87 25.37 -45.08
C TRP A 266 7.91 26.53 -45.40
N ASP A 267 7.80 26.88 -46.67
CA ASP A 267 7.07 28.05 -47.15
C ASP A 267 5.71 27.67 -47.77
N LEU A 268 4.89 27.01 -46.96
CA LEU A 268 3.51 26.69 -47.32
C LEU A 268 2.61 27.31 -46.25
N PHE A 269 2.03 28.44 -46.61
CA PHE A 269 1.01 29.22 -45.88
C PHE A 269 1.52 30.09 -44.71
N GLY A 270 2.00 31.30 -45.04
CA GLY A 270 1.59 32.59 -44.45
C GLY A 270 1.72 32.89 -42.94
N GLU A 271 1.83 31.92 -42.04
CA GLU A 271 1.90 32.15 -40.59
C GLU A 271 2.93 31.22 -39.94
N ALA A 272 4.21 31.40 -40.30
CA ALA A 272 5.30 30.74 -39.60
C ALA A 272 5.48 31.34 -38.20
N ASN A 273 5.25 30.54 -37.15
CA ASN A 273 5.64 30.89 -35.79
C ASN A 273 7.18 31.09 -35.75
N PRO A 274 7.72 32.26 -35.35
CA PRO A 274 9.15 32.55 -35.44
C PRO A 274 10.04 31.66 -34.53
N LYS A 275 9.44 30.89 -33.61
CA LYS A 275 10.15 29.94 -32.73
C LYS A 275 10.32 28.54 -33.33
N GLN A 276 9.58 28.21 -34.40
CA GLN A 276 9.62 26.91 -35.07
C GLN A 276 9.56 27.15 -36.59
N GLN A 277 10.67 27.61 -37.16
CA GLN A 277 10.86 27.52 -38.61
C GLN A 277 11.05 26.03 -38.93
N SER A 278 10.00 25.36 -39.38
CA SER A 278 10.12 24.05 -40.01
C SER A 278 11.01 24.21 -41.23
N LEU A 279 12.08 23.41 -41.30
CA LEU A 279 13.02 23.43 -42.41
C LEU A 279 12.69 22.24 -43.30
N SER A 280 12.51 22.48 -44.59
CA SER A 280 12.24 21.44 -45.58
C SER A 280 13.51 21.01 -46.31
N LEU A 281 13.56 19.72 -46.64
CA LEU A 281 14.47 19.17 -47.65
C LEU A 281 13.62 18.55 -48.76
N GLY A 282 13.39 19.30 -49.83
CA GLY A 282 12.40 18.95 -50.85
C GLY A 282 10.98 18.91 -50.25
N ILE A 283 10.39 17.71 -50.17
CA ILE A 283 9.01 17.49 -49.68
C ILE A 283 8.99 17.08 -48.19
N LEU A 284 10.14 16.78 -47.60
CA LEU A 284 10.22 16.31 -46.22
C LEU A 284 10.37 17.50 -45.26
N ASP A 285 9.44 17.63 -44.32
CA ASP A 285 9.56 18.54 -43.18
C ASP A 285 10.53 17.94 -42.14
N LEU A 286 11.57 18.69 -41.77
CA LEU A 286 12.63 18.26 -40.87
C LEU A 286 12.43 18.82 -39.46
N HIS A 287 12.56 17.94 -38.47
CA HIS A 287 12.52 18.32 -37.06
C HIS A 287 13.95 18.43 -36.49
N TYR A 288 14.40 19.65 -36.22
CA TYR A 288 15.70 19.92 -35.59
C TYR A 288 15.58 20.06 -34.07
N PRO A 289 16.61 19.66 -33.30
CA PRO A 289 16.70 19.97 -31.87
C PRO A 289 16.73 21.49 -31.62
N GLU A 290 16.04 21.95 -30.58
CA GLU A 290 15.92 23.38 -30.27
C GLU A 290 17.27 24.10 -30.07
N HIS A 291 18.25 23.41 -29.48
CA HIS A 291 19.57 23.99 -29.22
C HIS A 291 20.45 24.09 -30.47
N TRP A 292 20.03 23.55 -31.62
CA TRP A 292 20.80 23.63 -32.87
C TRP A 292 20.42 24.82 -33.76
N TYR A 293 19.25 25.43 -33.57
CA TYR A 293 18.78 26.53 -34.41
C TYR A 293 19.78 27.69 -34.62
N PRO A 294 20.56 28.15 -33.62
CA PRO A 294 21.52 29.23 -33.81
C PRO A 294 22.63 28.91 -34.82
N TYR A 295 22.97 27.64 -35.00
CA TYR A 295 24.08 27.20 -35.83
C TYR A 295 23.65 26.86 -37.27
N ILE A 296 22.36 26.57 -37.48
CA ILE A 296 21.82 26.14 -38.78
C ILE A 296 21.53 27.31 -39.72
N GLN A 297 21.35 28.54 -39.19
CA GLN A 297 20.98 29.72 -39.97
C GLN A 297 21.93 30.00 -41.14
N GLN A 298 23.21 29.63 -41.03
CA GLN A 298 24.22 29.84 -42.06
C GLN A 298 24.12 28.87 -43.26
N ASP A 299 23.42 27.75 -43.07
CA ASP A 299 23.28 26.67 -44.05
C ASP A 299 21.91 26.67 -44.76
N ILE A 300 21.00 27.56 -44.36
CA ILE A 300 19.72 27.79 -45.04
C ILE A 300 20.00 28.35 -46.45
N GLY A 301 19.39 27.74 -47.47
CA GLY A 301 19.59 28.10 -48.88
C GLY A 301 20.82 27.45 -49.54
N LYS A 302 21.54 26.57 -48.84
CA LYS A 302 22.68 25.79 -49.38
C LYS A 302 22.35 24.29 -49.44
N GLU A 303 23.10 23.56 -50.26
CA GLU A 303 23.03 22.09 -50.25
C GLU A 303 23.69 21.55 -48.96
N ALA A 304 22.90 20.86 -48.14
CA ALA A 304 23.36 20.26 -46.90
C ALA A 304 23.28 18.73 -46.96
N VAL A 305 24.22 18.06 -46.28
CA VAL A 305 24.16 16.62 -46.03
C VAL A 305 23.66 16.40 -44.61
N ILE A 306 22.50 15.79 -44.50
CA ILE A 306 21.82 15.56 -43.23
C ILE A 306 21.49 14.08 -43.05
N GLU A 307 21.53 13.61 -41.81
CA GLU A 307 21.04 12.28 -41.46
C GLU A 307 19.72 12.40 -40.72
N VAL A 308 18.72 11.66 -41.18
CA VAL A 308 17.34 11.80 -40.73
C VAL A 308 16.78 10.44 -40.35
N ASP A 309 16.05 10.39 -39.24
CA ASP A 309 15.35 9.18 -38.80
C ASP A 309 14.04 8.92 -39.58
N SER A 310 13.36 7.80 -39.30
CA SER A 310 12.07 7.46 -39.92
C SER A 310 10.92 8.43 -39.62
N GLN A 311 11.12 9.38 -38.69
CA GLN A 311 10.15 10.37 -38.24
C GLN A 311 10.58 11.80 -38.62
N ASN A 312 11.47 11.90 -39.60
CA ASN A 312 12.03 13.14 -40.11
C ASN A 312 12.81 14.00 -39.08
N ARG A 313 13.28 13.41 -37.98
CA ARG A 313 14.15 14.12 -37.02
C ARG A 313 15.58 14.07 -37.49
N VAL A 314 16.26 15.21 -37.41
CA VAL A 314 17.65 15.31 -37.84
C VAL A 314 18.56 14.80 -36.72
N VAL A 315 19.35 13.78 -37.05
CA VAL A 315 20.30 13.11 -36.16
C VAL A 315 21.70 13.70 -36.28
N GLN A 316 22.06 14.11 -37.50
CA GLN A 316 23.34 14.75 -37.80
C GLN A 316 23.17 15.77 -38.92
N HIS A 317 23.84 16.91 -38.80
CA HIS A 317 23.90 17.97 -39.80
C HIS A 317 25.38 18.32 -40.05
N GLY A 318 25.89 17.94 -41.22
CA GLY A 318 27.31 18.15 -41.54
C GLY A 318 28.29 17.44 -40.59
N PRO A 319 29.55 17.91 -40.50
CA PRO A 319 30.58 17.28 -39.68
C PRO A 319 30.55 17.71 -38.20
N LEU A 320 30.00 18.89 -37.89
CA LEU A 320 30.07 19.51 -36.57
C LEU A 320 28.86 19.19 -35.67
N LEU A 321 27.66 19.11 -36.23
CA LEU A 321 26.42 18.90 -35.46
C LEU A 321 26.01 17.42 -35.52
N SER A 322 26.19 16.68 -34.42
CA SER A 322 25.82 15.27 -34.34
C SER A 322 25.29 14.90 -32.96
N LEU A 323 24.06 14.39 -32.90
CA LEU A 323 23.43 13.93 -31.65
C LEU A 323 24.22 12.76 -31.03
N THR A 324 24.88 11.95 -31.85
CA THR A 324 25.66 10.80 -31.41
C THR A 324 26.91 11.22 -30.66
N GLN A 325 27.59 12.27 -31.14
CA GLN A 325 28.73 12.85 -30.44
C GLN A 325 28.28 13.57 -29.16
N GLU A 326 27.14 14.26 -29.21
CA GLU A 326 26.54 14.93 -28.05
C GLU A 326 26.29 13.96 -26.89
N VAL A 327 25.67 12.80 -27.15
CA VAL A 327 25.40 11.80 -26.10
C VAL A 327 26.68 11.15 -25.57
N LYS A 328 27.70 10.97 -26.42
CA LYS A 328 28.99 10.41 -25.99
C LYS A 328 29.73 11.36 -25.04
N LYS A 329 29.76 12.67 -25.35
CA LYS A 329 30.39 13.69 -24.50
C LYS A 329 29.53 14.02 -23.28
N PHE A 330 28.21 14.11 -23.46
CA PHE A 330 27.24 14.56 -22.46
C PHE A 330 26.09 13.55 -22.34
N PRO A 331 26.32 12.42 -21.62
CA PRO A 331 25.34 11.34 -21.51
C PRO A 331 24.05 11.79 -20.83
N LEU A 332 22.94 11.24 -21.30
CA LEU A 332 21.61 11.49 -20.75
C LEU A 332 21.51 10.96 -19.34
N GLN A 333 20.99 11.80 -18.45
CA GLN A 333 20.83 11.50 -17.04
C GLN A 333 19.35 11.18 -16.77
N ASN A 334 19.03 9.89 -16.60
CA ASN A 334 17.68 9.42 -16.27
C ASN A 334 17.35 9.70 -14.80
N TRP A 335 17.30 10.97 -14.39
CA TRP A 335 17.05 11.37 -13.00
C TRP A 335 15.66 10.97 -12.52
N ARG A 336 14.66 11.00 -13.42
CA ARG A 336 13.26 10.65 -13.12
C ARG A 336 13.13 9.22 -12.62
N HIS A 337 13.86 8.28 -13.22
CA HIS A 337 13.85 6.87 -12.82
C HIS A 337 14.32 6.69 -11.38
N ASN A 338 15.45 7.32 -11.00
CA ASN A 338 15.97 7.20 -9.64
C ASN A 338 15.04 7.92 -8.64
N LEU A 339 14.49 9.06 -9.02
CA LEU A 339 13.61 9.83 -8.15
C LEU A 339 12.27 9.10 -7.92
N THR A 340 11.72 8.43 -8.94
CA THR A 340 10.52 7.60 -8.78
C THR A 340 10.77 6.37 -7.93
N LEU A 341 11.93 5.72 -8.07
CA LEU A 341 12.30 4.58 -7.24
C LEU A 341 12.58 4.99 -5.79
N ALA A 342 13.20 6.16 -5.56
CA ALA A 342 13.36 6.75 -4.23
C ALA A 342 12.02 7.08 -3.58
N ALA A 343 11.11 7.73 -4.30
CA ALA A 343 9.78 8.06 -3.79
C ALA A 343 8.95 6.80 -3.48
N GLY A 344 8.99 5.79 -4.36
CA GLY A 344 8.28 4.53 -4.15
C GLY A 344 8.84 3.71 -2.98
N SER A 345 10.16 3.60 -2.86
CA SER A 345 10.80 2.91 -1.73
C SER A 345 10.58 3.64 -0.40
N LEU A 346 10.57 4.98 -0.39
CA LEU A 346 10.25 5.78 0.80
C LEU A 346 8.80 5.56 1.26
N LEU A 347 7.84 5.54 0.32
CA LEU A 347 6.44 5.28 0.63
C LEU A 347 6.27 3.88 1.26
N ILE A 348 6.91 2.86 0.67
CA ILE A 348 6.85 1.49 1.19
C ILE A 348 7.56 1.40 2.55
N LEU A 349 8.66 2.12 2.76
CA LEU A 349 9.34 2.20 4.05
C LEU A 349 8.41 2.74 5.13
N ILE A 350 7.72 3.86 4.88
CA ILE A 350 6.74 4.44 5.80
C ILE A 350 5.59 3.45 6.08
N MET A 351 5.09 2.76 5.06
CA MET A 351 4.06 1.72 5.22
C MET A 351 4.55 0.58 6.11
N THR A 352 5.76 0.06 5.87
CA THR A 352 6.34 -1.04 6.66
C THR A 352 6.55 -0.67 8.12
N THR A 353 7.04 0.54 8.41
CA THR A 353 7.28 0.98 9.79
C THR A 353 5.99 1.26 10.55
N SER A 354 4.93 1.66 9.85
CA SER A 354 3.64 2.00 10.47
C SER A 354 2.77 0.77 10.75
N TRP A 355 2.80 -0.25 9.87
CA TRP A 355 1.95 -1.44 10.00
C TRP A 355 2.61 -2.64 10.67
N LEU A 356 3.94 -2.74 10.69
CA LEU A 356 4.63 -3.85 11.33
C LEU A 356 5.34 -3.40 12.62
N PRO A 357 5.32 -4.22 13.69
CA PRO A 357 6.11 -3.98 14.90
C PRO A 357 7.61 -4.24 14.61
N THR A 358 8.27 -3.24 14.02
CA THR A 358 9.66 -3.33 13.55
C THR A 358 10.66 -3.46 14.70
N GLY A 359 10.42 -2.80 15.83
CA GLY A 359 11.31 -2.85 17.00
C GLY A 359 11.48 -4.25 17.58
N VAL A 360 10.38 -5.01 17.70
CA VAL A 360 10.40 -6.40 18.19
C VAL A 360 11.14 -7.31 17.19
N SER A 361 10.90 -7.12 15.90
CA SER A 361 11.51 -7.91 14.83
C SER A 361 13.04 -7.75 14.78
N PHE A 362 13.52 -6.52 14.97
CA PHE A 362 14.94 -6.20 15.00
C PHE A 362 15.63 -6.82 16.21
N ASN A 363 15.07 -6.64 17.42
CA ASN A 363 15.67 -7.17 18.65
C ASN A 363 15.74 -8.70 18.63
N ILE A 364 14.71 -9.39 18.12
CA ILE A 364 14.70 -10.86 17.99
C ILE A 364 15.75 -11.32 16.96
N ALA A 365 15.86 -10.64 15.81
CA ALA A 365 16.86 -10.98 14.80
C ALA A 365 18.30 -10.78 15.32
N LEU A 366 18.53 -9.69 16.07
CA LEU A 366 19.82 -9.37 16.67
C LEU A 366 20.20 -10.37 17.77
N ALA A 367 19.24 -10.74 18.63
CA ALA A 367 19.41 -11.74 19.68
C ALA A 367 19.93 -13.08 19.14
N ARG A 368 19.36 -13.53 18.02
CA ARG A 368 19.76 -14.80 17.40
C ARG A 368 21.15 -14.73 16.75
N LEU A 369 21.54 -13.57 16.22
CA LEU A 369 22.89 -13.34 15.67
C LEU A 369 23.97 -13.34 16.76
N GLN A 370 23.65 -12.85 17.96
CA GLN A 370 24.60 -12.74 19.08
C GLN A 370 24.76 -14.04 19.87
N GLY A 371 23.88 -15.03 19.65
CA GLY A 371 23.90 -16.32 20.33
C GLY A 371 23.06 -16.29 21.61
N GLU A 372 21.98 -17.08 21.64
CA GLU A 372 21.03 -17.08 22.76
C GLU A 372 21.55 -17.90 23.95
N GLN A 373 21.50 -17.30 25.15
CA GLN A 373 21.59 -18.05 26.40
C GLN A 373 20.19 -18.42 26.89
N ARG A 374 19.98 -19.72 27.16
CA ARG A 374 18.73 -20.23 27.74
C ARG A 374 18.84 -20.20 29.26
N VAL A 375 18.09 -19.33 29.90
CA VAL A 375 18.10 -19.12 31.35
C VAL A 375 16.83 -19.73 31.94
N THR A 376 16.96 -20.89 32.57
CA THR A 376 15.87 -21.56 33.29
C THR A 376 15.99 -21.26 34.77
N VAL A 377 15.01 -20.55 35.35
CA VAL A 377 15.11 -20.09 36.74
C VAL A 377 13.82 -20.39 37.50
N THR A 378 13.97 -21.02 38.67
CA THR A 378 12.86 -21.31 39.58
C THR A 378 12.88 -20.48 40.86
N ASP A 379 13.99 -19.77 41.13
CA ASP A 379 14.16 -18.94 42.31
C ASP A 379 14.76 -17.56 41.94
N VAL A 380 14.24 -16.51 42.58
CA VAL A 380 14.76 -15.14 42.48
C VAL A 380 16.25 -15.07 42.80
N LYS A 381 16.77 -15.93 43.70
CA LYS A 381 18.20 -15.99 44.01
C LYS A 381 19.06 -16.39 42.79
N GLN A 382 18.60 -17.37 42.01
CA GLN A 382 19.27 -17.78 40.78
C GLN A 382 19.19 -16.68 39.71
N LEU A 383 18.06 -15.95 39.66
CA LEU A 383 17.88 -14.84 38.75
C LEU A 383 18.85 -13.69 39.05
N THR A 384 19.09 -13.38 40.33
CA THR A 384 20.04 -12.32 40.73
C THR A 384 21.50 -12.65 40.40
N GLN A 385 21.84 -13.92 40.20
CA GLN A 385 23.18 -14.36 39.82
C GLN A 385 23.44 -14.25 38.31
N HIS A 386 22.38 -14.29 37.49
CA HIS A 386 22.46 -14.16 36.04
C HIS A 386 22.24 -12.70 35.63
N LYS A 387 23.19 -12.10 34.91
CA LYS A 387 22.95 -10.81 34.25
C LYS A 387 22.08 -11.05 33.03
N LEU A 388 20.81 -10.66 33.10
CA LEU A 388 19.86 -10.73 31.99
C LEU A 388 20.26 -9.73 30.89
N HIS A 389 20.23 -10.17 29.63
CA HIS A 389 20.41 -9.31 28.46
C HIS A 389 19.17 -9.36 27.55
N VAL A 390 19.00 -8.32 26.74
CA VAL A 390 17.97 -8.30 25.70
C VAL A 390 18.34 -9.36 24.67
N GLY A 391 17.42 -10.30 24.41
CA GLY A 391 17.63 -11.44 23.52
C GLY A 391 17.77 -12.80 24.20
N ASP A 392 17.94 -12.85 25.52
CA ASP A 392 17.97 -14.12 26.26
C ASP A 392 16.62 -14.82 26.21
N VAL A 393 16.64 -16.16 26.12
CA VAL A 393 15.44 -16.99 26.23
C VAL A 393 15.29 -17.41 27.68
N ILE A 394 14.21 -16.98 28.31
CA ILE A 394 13.92 -17.29 29.71
C ILE A 394 12.79 -18.31 29.82
N ASN A 395 12.93 -19.21 30.80
CA ASN A 395 11.85 -20.08 31.24
C ASN A 395 11.80 -20.02 32.77
N ILE A 396 10.82 -19.28 33.26
CA ILE A 396 10.68 -18.93 34.66
C ILE A 396 9.43 -19.61 35.21
N LYS A 397 9.58 -20.27 36.35
CA LYS A 397 8.47 -20.77 37.15
C LYS A 397 8.65 -20.33 38.57
N GLY A 398 7.66 -19.67 39.14
CA GLY A 398 7.77 -19.15 40.49
C GLY A 398 6.40 -18.79 41.07
N THR A 399 6.43 -18.23 42.27
CA THR A 399 5.26 -17.63 42.91
C THR A 399 5.45 -16.12 42.98
N GLY A 400 4.48 -15.39 42.48
CA GLY A 400 4.54 -13.93 42.36
C GLY A 400 3.20 -13.28 42.63
N ARG A 401 3.17 -11.96 42.48
CA ARG A 401 1.99 -11.12 42.69
C ARG A 401 1.56 -10.49 41.37
N CYS A 402 0.27 -10.58 41.02
CA CYS A 402 -0.29 -9.75 39.95
C CYS A 402 -0.28 -8.27 40.37
N VAL A 403 -0.04 -7.38 39.42
CA VAL A 403 0.15 -5.95 39.72
C VAL A 403 -1.16 -5.19 39.55
N VAL A 404 -1.42 -4.22 40.42
CA VAL A 404 -2.49 -3.24 40.21
C VAL A 404 -1.87 -2.05 39.48
N PRO A 405 -2.24 -1.78 38.21
CA PRO A 405 -1.65 -0.69 37.46
C PRO A 405 -2.10 0.67 38.01
N GLN A 406 -1.19 1.66 38.00
CA GLN A 406 -1.52 3.05 38.35
C GLN A 406 -2.48 3.69 37.34
N THR A 407 -2.46 3.22 36.10
CA THR A 407 -3.31 3.73 35.02
C THR A 407 -3.80 2.57 34.16
N TYR A 408 -5.12 2.44 34.05
CA TYR A 408 -5.75 1.45 33.20
C TYR A 408 -5.79 1.95 31.74
N GLN A 409 -5.45 1.06 30.80
CA GLN A 409 -5.48 1.36 29.37
C GLN A 409 -6.86 1.03 28.81
N SER A 410 -7.49 1.97 28.11
CA SER A 410 -8.83 1.79 27.50
C SER A 410 -8.88 0.68 26.44
N ASN A 411 -7.74 0.38 25.80
CA ASN A 411 -7.66 -0.59 24.71
C ASN A 411 -7.37 -2.02 25.19
N ARG A 412 -7.34 -2.26 26.51
CA ARG A 412 -7.10 -3.58 27.11
C ARG A 412 -8.26 -4.00 28.00
N THR A 413 -8.59 -5.27 27.94
CA THR A 413 -9.52 -5.91 28.87
C THR A 413 -8.74 -6.43 30.07
N TYR A 414 -9.23 -6.14 31.28
CA TYR A 414 -8.63 -6.59 32.53
C TYR A 414 -9.53 -7.65 33.14
N ASP A 415 -9.13 -8.91 33.00
CA ASP A 415 -9.97 -10.04 33.42
C ASP A 415 -10.10 -10.16 34.95
N PHE A 416 -9.12 -9.63 35.70
CA PHE A 416 -9.06 -9.68 37.16
C PHE A 416 -9.12 -8.29 37.81
N LEU A 417 -9.89 -7.36 37.24
CA LEU A 417 -9.96 -5.98 37.72
C LEU A 417 -10.21 -5.93 39.25
N PRO A 418 -9.35 -5.25 40.04
CA PRO A 418 -8.38 -4.22 39.68
C PRO A 418 -6.96 -4.71 39.29
N PHE A 419 -6.68 -6.02 39.33
CA PHE A 419 -5.38 -6.60 39.04
C PHE A 419 -5.14 -6.81 37.53
N ASP A 420 -3.89 -6.65 37.13
CA ASP A 420 -3.35 -7.02 35.83
C ASP A 420 -2.39 -8.20 35.99
N CYS A 421 -2.87 -9.41 35.66
CA CYS A 421 -2.07 -10.63 35.67
C CYS A 421 -1.32 -10.90 34.37
N SER A 422 -1.28 -9.95 33.42
CA SER A 422 -0.31 -9.96 32.32
C SER A 422 1.07 -9.47 32.78
N ALA A 423 1.15 -8.88 33.97
CA ALA A 423 2.36 -8.48 34.63
C ALA A 423 2.47 -9.12 36.02
N ILE A 424 3.64 -9.69 36.34
CA ILE A 424 3.89 -10.34 37.62
C ILE A 424 5.12 -9.73 38.26
N TYR A 425 4.95 -9.32 39.51
CA TYR A 425 6.03 -8.88 40.38
C TYR A 425 6.58 -10.06 41.19
N TRP A 426 7.91 -10.24 41.16
CA TRP A 426 8.62 -11.33 41.81
C TRP A 426 9.80 -10.83 42.66
N ASN A 427 9.83 -11.17 43.95
CA ASN A 427 10.86 -10.71 44.91
C ASN A 427 11.15 -11.77 46.01
N LYS A 428 12.27 -11.61 46.74
CA LYS A 428 12.78 -12.50 47.81
C LYS A 428 12.03 -12.40 49.15
N GLN A 429 11.17 -11.40 49.35
CA GLN A 429 10.48 -11.17 50.63
C GLN A 429 8.99 -11.50 50.57
N LEU A 430 8.59 -12.29 51.58
CA LEU A 430 7.34 -13.01 51.82
C LEU A 430 6.18 -12.12 52.32
N PRO A 431 5.05 -12.76 52.70
CA PRO A 431 3.82 -12.84 51.93
C PRO A 431 3.03 -11.52 51.94
N ASN A 432 2.34 -11.20 50.86
CA ASN A 432 1.36 -10.13 50.95
C ASN A 432 0.25 -10.59 51.91
N THR A 433 0.09 -9.88 53.01
CA THR A 433 -1.02 -10.12 53.95
C THR A 433 -2.32 -9.73 53.26
N LEU A 434 -3.37 -10.52 53.49
CA LEU A 434 -4.71 -10.17 53.04
C LEU A 434 -5.09 -8.76 53.52
N PRO A 435 -5.80 -7.96 52.71
CA PRO A 435 -6.19 -6.63 53.12
C PRO A 435 -7.13 -6.68 54.32
N SER A 436 -6.78 -5.95 55.38
CA SER A 436 -7.59 -5.79 56.60
C SER A 436 -7.78 -4.31 56.89
N SER A 437 -8.99 -3.88 57.22
CA SER A 437 -9.28 -2.50 57.63
C SER A 437 -10.17 -2.49 58.88
N PRO A 438 -9.79 -1.76 59.94
CA PRO A 438 -10.59 -1.65 61.15
C PRO A 438 -11.92 -0.93 60.89
N ILE A 439 -11.96 -0.01 59.92
CA ILE A 439 -13.18 0.71 59.54
C ILE A 439 -14.20 -0.27 58.94
N ILE A 440 -13.74 -1.21 58.11
CA ILE A 440 -14.61 -2.24 57.52
C ILE A 440 -15.16 -3.15 58.62
N GLU A 441 -14.34 -3.56 59.58
CA GLU A 441 -14.78 -4.39 60.70
C GLU A 441 -15.84 -3.67 61.54
N GLN A 442 -15.62 -2.40 61.88
CA GLN A 442 -16.60 -1.55 62.57
C GLN A 442 -17.90 -1.39 61.77
N THR A 443 -17.78 -1.21 60.45
CA THR A 443 -18.94 -1.05 59.54
C THR A 443 -19.77 -2.34 59.48
N GLN A 444 -19.11 -3.49 59.33
CA GLN A 444 -19.75 -4.80 59.34
C GLN A 444 -20.39 -5.09 60.70
N ALA A 445 -19.74 -4.69 61.80
CA ALA A 445 -20.27 -4.85 63.14
C ALA A 445 -21.54 -4.00 63.38
N LEU A 446 -21.61 -2.77 62.83
CA LEU A 446 -22.82 -1.93 62.87
C LEU A 446 -23.95 -2.54 62.05
N LEU A 447 -23.69 -2.93 60.79
CA LEU A 447 -24.66 -3.58 59.91
C LEU A 447 -25.22 -4.87 60.54
N ALA A 448 -24.34 -5.72 61.08
CA ALA A 448 -24.72 -6.95 61.76
C ALA A 448 -25.61 -6.66 62.98
N THR A 449 -25.21 -5.73 63.85
CA THR A 449 -26.02 -5.35 65.02
C THR A 449 -27.39 -4.81 64.61
N THR A 450 -27.45 -3.88 63.65
CA THR A 450 -28.73 -3.29 63.21
C THR A 450 -29.65 -4.34 62.57
N SER A 451 -29.11 -5.19 61.69
CA SER A 451 -29.89 -6.26 61.04
C SER A 451 -30.38 -7.32 62.04
N GLN A 452 -29.53 -7.70 63.00
CA GLN A 452 -29.89 -8.64 64.06
C GLN A 452 -30.99 -8.08 64.95
N GLN A 453 -30.88 -6.81 65.35
CA GLN A 453 -31.86 -6.20 66.25
C GLN A 453 -33.21 -5.91 65.59
N LEU A 454 -33.22 -5.66 64.28
CA LEU A 454 -34.44 -5.38 63.51
C LEU A 454 -35.08 -6.65 62.91
N ALA A 455 -34.49 -7.83 63.12
CA ALA A 455 -35.04 -9.09 62.64
C ALA A 455 -36.38 -9.41 63.33
N PRO A 456 -37.38 -9.95 62.61
CA PRO A 456 -38.72 -10.22 63.16
C PRO A 456 -38.75 -11.30 64.26
N GLU A 457 -37.71 -12.14 64.34
CA GLU A 457 -37.56 -13.21 65.35
C GLU A 457 -36.53 -12.86 66.44
N ASN A 458 -36.22 -11.58 66.62
CA ASN A 458 -35.22 -11.17 67.59
C ASN A 458 -35.57 -11.71 68.99
N ASP A 459 -34.59 -12.27 69.69
CA ASP A 459 -34.78 -13.07 70.90
C ASP A 459 -35.50 -12.24 71.98
N LEU A 460 -36.83 -12.39 72.11
CA LEU A 460 -37.67 -11.73 73.13
C LEU A 460 -37.40 -12.30 74.55
N LYS A 461 -36.28 -13.01 74.72
CA LYS A 461 -35.82 -13.60 75.98
C LYS A 461 -35.56 -12.48 76.98
N GLY A 462 -36.43 -12.38 77.97
CA GLY A 462 -36.40 -11.33 79.00
C GLY A 462 -37.63 -10.42 79.02
N ILE A 463 -38.55 -10.56 78.06
CA ILE A 463 -39.78 -9.76 77.97
C ILE A 463 -41.00 -10.61 78.34
N ASN A 464 -41.96 -10.02 79.04
CA ASN A 464 -43.20 -10.68 79.45
C ASN A 464 -43.92 -11.30 78.21
N PRO A 465 -44.30 -12.59 78.24
CA PRO A 465 -44.93 -13.27 77.10
C PRO A 465 -46.20 -12.60 76.59
N GLN A 466 -46.95 -11.90 77.44
CA GLN A 466 -48.13 -11.14 77.01
C GLN A 466 -47.75 -9.92 76.16
N LEU A 467 -46.69 -9.20 76.54
CA LEU A 467 -46.17 -8.04 75.81
C LEU A 467 -45.53 -8.45 74.49
N ALA A 468 -44.76 -9.55 74.50
CA ALA A 468 -44.21 -10.17 73.30
C ALA A 468 -45.31 -10.49 72.27
N SER A 469 -46.41 -11.11 72.72
CA SER A 469 -47.55 -11.42 71.85
C SER A 469 -48.28 -10.18 71.31
N ALA A 470 -48.33 -9.10 72.10
CA ALA A 470 -48.95 -7.84 71.70
C ALA A 470 -48.11 -7.09 70.66
N ILE A 471 -46.78 -7.07 70.85
CA ILE A 471 -45.82 -6.49 69.91
C ILE A 471 -45.90 -7.23 68.57
N GLN A 472 -45.88 -8.57 68.59
CA GLN A 472 -45.98 -9.39 67.38
C GLN A 472 -47.31 -9.20 66.64
N LYS A 473 -48.45 -9.12 67.36
CA LYS A 473 -49.78 -8.83 66.77
C LYS A 473 -49.88 -7.43 66.18
N SER A 474 -49.18 -6.45 66.77
CA SER A 474 -49.19 -5.06 66.31
C SER A 474 -48.25 -4.78 65.13
N GLY A 475 -47.41 -5.76 64.76
CA GLY A 475 -46.39 -5.60 63.72
C GLY A 475 -45.30 -4.58 64.07
N MET A 476 -45.15 -4.23 65.35
CA MET A 476 -44.07 -3.36 65.81
C MET A 476 -42.78 -4.17 65.99
N ILE A 477 -41.64 -3.56 65.70
CA ILE A 477 -40.31 -4.14 65.85
C ILE A 477 -39.67 -3.57 67.11
N LEU A 478 -39.06 -4.43 67.93
CA LEU A 478 -38.44 -4.04 69.18
C LEU A 478 -36.92 -4.02 69.06
N LEU A 479 -36.31 -2.87 69.36
CA LEU A 479 -34.88 -2.76 69.60
C LEU A 479 -34.60 -3.07 71.06
N ASN A 480 -33.96 -4.21 71.33
CA ASN A 480 -33.61 -4.68 72.66
C ASN A 480 -32.32 -4.05 73.21
N ASN A 481 -31.44 -3.54 72.35
CA ASN A 481 -30.17 -2.95 72.75
C ASN A 481 -29.84 -1.71 71.91
N PHE A 482 -30.61 -0.65 72.14
CA PHE A 482 -30.42 0.63 71.45
C PHE A 482 -29.04 1.27 71.74
N SER A 483 -28.49 1.07 72.94
CA SER A 483 -27.18 1.61 73.32
C SER A 483 -26.05 1.06 72.43
N ASP A 484 -26.08 -0.22 72.05
CA ASP A 484 -25.09 -0.83 71.15
C ASP A 484 -25.09 -0.20 69.75
N ILE A 485 -26.27 0.13 69.19
CA ILE A 485 -26.36 0.83 67.89
C ILE A 485 -25.77 2.24 68.00
N VAL A 486 -26.06 2.96 69.08
CA VAL A 486 -25.51 4.31 69.32
C VAL A 486 -23.99 4.26 69.45
N LEU A 487 -23.44 3.31 70.23
CA LEU A 487 -22.00 3.18 70.45
C LEU A 487 -21.27 2.78 69.17
N LYS A 488 -21.78 1.82 68.39
CA LYS A 488 -21.18 1.42 67.11
C LYS A 488 -21.28 2.53 66.06
N THR A 489 -22.36 3.30 66.06
CA THR A 489 -22.49 4.49 65.21
C THR A 489 -21.49 5.58 65.62
N ALA A 490 -21.25 5.77 66.92
CA ALA A 490 -20.25 6.72 67.42
C ALA A 490 -18.81 6.30 67.09
N GLN A 491 -18.54 4.99 67.10
CA GLN A 491 -17.23 4.45 66.70
C GLN A 491 -16.95 4.66 65.20
N LEU A 492 -17.93 4.39 64.33
CA LEU A 492 -17.78 4.56 62.88
C LEU A 492 -17.80 6.04 62.47
N CYS A 493 -18.75 6.82 62.98
CA CYS A 493 -19.02 8.21 62.58
C CYS A 493 -18.37 9.21 63.55
N SER A 494 -17.05 9.11 63.70
CA SER A 494 -16.28 9.85 64.71
C SER A 494 -16.19 11.36 64.45
N ALA A 495 -16.15 11.80 63.18
CA ALA A 495 -16.13 13.22 62.85
C ALA A 495 -17.51 13.87 63.04
N GLU A 496 -17.55 15.18 63.29
CA GLU A 496 -18.82 15.90 63.50
C GLU A 496 -19.74 15.81 62.28
N ASP A 497 -19.19 15.97 61.08
CA ASP A 497 -19.91 15.97 59.81
C ASP A 497 -20.30 14.57 59.29
N ASP A 498 -19.79 13.50 59.90
CA ASP A 498 -20.09 12.14 59.47
C ASP A 498 -21.50 11.71 59.91
N CYS A 499 -22.21 11.04 59.02
CA CYS A 499 -23.48 10.36 59.31
C CYS A 499 -24.58 11.27 59.92
N LEU A 500 -24.62 12.56 59.60
CA LEU A 500 -25.56 13.54 60.18
C LEU A 500 -27.03 13.07 60.22
N ARG A 501 -27.50 12.45 59.14
CA ARG A 501 -28.88 11.93 59.05
C ARG A 501 -29.12 10.75 60.00
N LEU A 502 -28.15 9.84 60.14
CA LEU A 502 -28.24 8.71 61.04
C LEU A 502 -28.15 9.18 62.50
N LYS A 503 -27.21 10.08 62.82
CA LYS A 503 -27.08 10.69 64.15
C LYS A 503 -28.36 11.40 64.56
N SER A 504 -28.93 12.23 63.68
CA SER A 504 -30.21 12.91 63.95
C SER A 504 -31.37 11.94 64.12
N ALA A 505 -31.45 10.88 63.32
CA ALA A 505 -32.48 9.86 63.47
C ALA A 505 -32.39 9.14 64.83
N LEU A 506 -31.19 8.77 65.27
CA LEU A 506 -30.98 8.13 66.58
C LEU A 506 -31.33 9.07 67.74
N VAL A 507 -30.94 10.34 67.67
CA VAL A 507 -31.33 11.36 68.66
C VAL A 507 -32.85 11.51 68.74
N ASN A 508 -33.54 11.55 67.60
CA ASN A 508 -34.99 11.68 67.55
C ASN A 508 -35.74 10.43 68.06
N LEU A 509 -35.14 9.23 67.93
CA LEU A 509 -35.75 7.98 68.40
C LEU A 509 -35.77 7.87 69.92
N GLU A 510 -34.75 8.36 70.62
CA GLU A 510 -34.68 8.39 72.08
C GLU A 510 -35.25 9.69 72.68
N ASN A 511 -35.44 10.73 71.86
CA ASN A 511 -35.81 12.10 72.27
C ASN A 511 -34.71 12.79 73.09
N ALA A 512 -33.44 12.55 72.71
CA ALA A 512 -32.26 13.22 73.26
C ALA A 512 -32.16 14.68 72.79
N LYS A 513 -31.41 15.50 73.55
CA LYS A 513 -31.13 16.91 73.18
C LYS A 513 -30.13 17.03 72.03
N ASP A 514 -29.04 16.27 72.08
CA ASP A 514 -27.97 16.28 71.10
C ASP A 514 -27.26 14.91 71.03
N TRP A 515 -26.43 14.74 70.00
CA TRP A 515 -25.67 13.51 69.78
C TRP A 515 -24.63 13.23 70.89
N PRO A 516 -23.82 14.20 71.35
CA PRO A 516 -22.84 13.95 72.42
C PRO A 516 -23.48 13.46 73.72
N LEU A 517 -24.59 14.06 74.17
CA LEU A 517 -25.27 13.63 75.39
C LEU A 517 -25.84 12.21 75.24
N LEU A 518 -26.37 11.86 74.07
CA LEU A 518 -26.88 10.51 73.80
C LEU A 518 -25.75 9.47 73.89
N VAL A 519 -24.57 9.78 73.32
CA VAL A 519 -23.39 8.90 73.38
C VAL A 519 -22.88 8.74 74.82
N ASP A 520 -22.87 9.82 75.60
CA ASP A 520 -22.47 9.76 77.01
C ASP A 520 -23.47 8.97 77.87
N GLN A 521 -24.77 9.11 77.58
CA GLN A 521 -25.81 8.27 78.20
C GLN A 521 -25.62 6.79 77.85
N ALA A 522 -25.31 6.48 76.59
CA ALA A 522 -25.00 5.11 76.16
C ALA A 522 -23.76 4.54 76.86
N LYS A 523 -22.67 5.31 76.97
CA LYS A 523 -21.42 4.89 77.64
C LYS A 523 -21.60 4.70 79.15
N SER A 524 -22.45 5.51 79.77
CA SER A 524 -22.73 5.45 81.21
C SER A 524 -23.71 4.32 81.62
N GLY A 525 -24.21 3.54 80.66
CA GLY A 525 -25.17 2.46 80.89
C GLY A 525 -26.59 2.94 81.21
N LYS A 526 -26.88 4.24 81.09
CA LYS A 526 -28.21 4.81 81.35
C LYS A 526 -29.28 4.33 80.35
N LEU A 527 -28.84 3.85 79.18
CA LEU A 527 -29.71 3.33 78.12
C LEU A 527 -29.84 1.80 78.17
N ASP A 528 -29.21 1.12 79.13
CA ASP A 528 -29.26 -0.33 79.23
C ASP A 528 -30.64 -0.79 79.72
N GLY A 529 -31.30 -1.65 78.93
CA GLY A 529 -32.69 -2.09 79.18
C GLY A 529 -33.77 -1.18 78.58
N LEU A 530 -33.39 -0.11 77.88
CA LEU A 530 -34.32 0.75 77.15
C LEU A 530 -34.77 0.06 75.85
N ASN A 531 -36.04 -0.35 75.82
CA ASN A 531 -36.65 -1.02 74.68
C ASN A 531 -37.33 0.01 73.77
N VAL A 532 -36.78 0.25 72.57
CA VAL A 532 -37.39 1.16 71.59
C VAL A 532 -38.33 0.38 70.68
N LEU A 533 -39.60 0.80 70.64
CA LEU A 533 -40.61 0.25 69.73
C LEU A 533 -40.64 1.06 68.43
N LEU A 534 -40.39 0.39 67.31
CA LEU A 534 -40.41 0.98 65.99
C LEU A 534 -41.59 0.45 65.18
N ARG A 535 -42.23 1.34 64.41
CA ARG A 535 -43.12 0.94 63.33
C ARG A 535 -42.29 0.36 62.18
N PRO A 536 -42.82 -0.58 61.37
CA PRO A 536 -42.10 -1.16 60.23
C PRO A 536 -41.44 -0.14 59.30
N ASN A 537 -42.13 0.96 58.97
CA ASN A 537 -41.58 2.01 58.12
C ASN A 537 -40.39 2.75 58.78
N SER A 538 -40.44 2.96 60.09
CA SER A 538 -39.34 3.60 60.84
C SER A 538 -38.13 2.66 60.97
N ALA A 539 -38.37 1.37 61.17
CA ALA A 539 -37.33 0.34 61.15
C ALA A 539 -36.66 0.27 59.77
N GLN A 540 -37.45 0.24 58.68
CA GLN A 540 -36.90 0.26 57.33
C GLN A 540 -36.11 1.54 57.04
N ASN A 541 -36.59 2.71 57.49
CA ASN A 541 -35.87 3.96 57.35
C ASN A 541 -34.54 3.95 58.11
N LEU A 542 -34.50 3.36 59.32
CA LEU A 542 -33.27 3.20 60.09
C LEU A 542 -32.28 2.28 59.34
N THR A 543 -32.74 1.15 58.81
CA THR A 543 -31.92 0.25 57.98
C THR A 543 -31.35 1.00 56.77
N ASN A 544 -32.20 1.72 56.03
CA ASN A 544 -31.77 2.49 54.86
C ASN A 544 -30.74 3.58 55.22
N LEU A 545 -30.87 4.23 56.39
CA LEU A 545 -29.90 5.22 56.86
C LEU A 545 -28.56 4.58 57.24
N VAL A 546 -28.59 3.42 57.89
CA VAL A 546 -27.38 2.65 58.23
C VAL A 546 -26.71 2.14 56.95
N ASP A 547 -27.46 1.60 56.00
CA ASP A 547 -26.94 1.17 54.70
C ASP A 547 -26.33 2.35 53.91
N ALA A 548 -27.01 3.49 53.87
CA ALA A 548 -26.50 4.69 53.21
C ALA A 548 -25.21 5.22 53.88
N ALA A 549 -25.13 5.19 55.22
CA ALA A 549 -23.92 5.60 55.93
C ALA A 549 -22.77 4.62 55.64
N THR A 550 -23.00 3.32 55.83
CA THR A 550 -21.97 2.27 55.73
C THR A 550 -21.41 2.11 54.31
N THR A 551 -22.24 2.25 53.27
CA THR A 551 -21.80 2.13 51.86
C THR A 551 -20.71 3.13 51.47
N THR A 552 -20.75 4.35 52.00
CA THR A 552 -19.73 5.37 51.75
C THR A 552 -18.37 5.00 52.38
N PHE A 553 -18.37 4.50 53.62
CA PHE A 553 -17.15 4.02 54.27
C PHE A 553 -16.56 2.80 53.56
N MET A 554 -17.40 1.81 53.23
CA MET A 554 -16.97 0.59 52.53
C MET A 554 -16.31 0.91 51.18
N SER A 555 -16.94 1.76 50.36
CA SER A 555 -16.42 2.13 49.04
C SER A 555 -15.12 2.93 49.13
N ASN A 556 -15.02 3.89 50.05
CA ASN A 556 -13.81 4.68 50.24
C ASN A 556 -12.64 3.82 50.73
N GLU A 557 -12.87 2.95 51.71
CA GLU A 557 -11.84 2.04 52.22
C GLU A 557 -11.41 1.01 51.18
N THR A 558 -12.35 0.49 50.39
CA THR A 558 -12.04 -0.40 49.25
C THR A 558 -11.12 0.31 48.26
N ARG A 559 -11.44 1.55 47.86
CA ARG A 559 -10.61 2.33 46.93
C ARG A 559 -9.22 2.63 47.48
N LYS A 560 -9.11 3.08 48.74
CA LYS A 560 -7.81 3.32 49.40
C LYS A 560 -6.96 2.05 49.46
N THR A 561 -7.59 0.91 49.70
CA THR A 561 -6.89 -0.38 49.74
C THR A 561 -6.38 -0.78 48.36
N ILE A 562 -7.19 -0.59 47.31
CA ILE A 562 -6.76 -0.83 45.92
C ILE A 562 -5.57 0.07 45.56
N GLU A 563 -5.60 1.34 45.95
CA GLU A 563 -4.48 2.27 45.77
C GLU A 563 -3.23 1.81 46.53
N SER A 564 -3.36 1.37 47.78
CA SER A 564 -2.25 0.77 48.53
C SER A 564 -1.69 -0.49 47.85
N LEU A 565 -2.53 -1.27 47.16
CA LEU A 565 -2.11 -2.45 46.40
C LEU A 565 -1.43 -2.10 45.07
N SER A 566 -1.49 -0.87 44.61
CA SER A 566 -0.76 -0.41 43.41
C SER A 566 0.73 -0.13 43.70
N HIS A 567 1.09 0.05 44.96
CA HIS A 567 2.48 0.26 45.38
C HIS A 567 3.24 -1.07 45.46
N LEU A 568 4.33 -1.16 44.70
CA LEU A 568 5.23 -2.30 44.70
C LEU A 568 6.34 -2.13 45.75
N PRO A 569 6.80 -3.21 46.41
CA PRO A 569 7.98 -3.17 47.27
C PRO A 569 9.26 -2.80 46.50
N LYS A 570 10.24 -2.23 47.21
CA LYS A 570 11.54 -1.84 46.64
C LYS A 570 12.34 -3.07 46.20
N ASN A 571 13.05 -2.92 45.07
CA ASN A 571 13.81 -3.98 44.40
C ASN A 571 12.96 -5.17 43.93
N GLY A 572 13.42 -5.91 42.94
CA GLY A 572 12.73 -7.09 42.42
C GLY A 572 12.59 -7.07 40.89
N TYR A 573 11.83 -8.01 40.36
CA TYR A 573 11.63 -8.15 38.92
C TYR A 573 10.14 -8.03 38.60
N LEU A 574 9.81 -7.15 37.65
CA LEU A 574 8.49 -7.06 37.07
C LEU A 574 8.53 -7.70 35.69
N PHE A 575 7.93 -8.88 35.56
CA PHE A 575 7.79 -9.56 34.29
C PHE A 575 6.50 -9.13 33.62
N VAL A 576 6.60 -8.58 32.41
CA VAL A 576 5.45 -8.13 31.64
C VAL A 576 5.36 -8.96 30.36
N ASN A 577 4.19 -9.56 30.12
CA ASN A 577 3.90 -10.20 28.85
C ASN A 577 3.67 -9.14 27.77
N GLY A 578 4.57 -9.03 26.81
CA GLY A 578 4.47 -8.05 25.72
C GLY A 578 3.24 -8.25 24.82
N GLN A 579 2.64 -9.45 24.82
CA GLN A 579 1.41 -9.76 24.10
C GLN A 579 0.12 -9.52 24.91
N GLY A 580 0.23 -9.13 26.18
CA GLY A 580 -0.91 -8.89 27.07
C GLY A 580 -1.68 -10.15 27.48
N ARG A 581 -1.10 -11.36 27.31
CA ARG A 581 -1.71 -12.59 27.81
C ARG A 581 -1.48 -12.75 29.31
N LEU A 582 -2.46 -13.33 29.98
CA LEU A 582 -2.37 -13.72 31.38
C LEU A 582 -1.20 -14.70 31.58
N LEU A 583 -0.46 -14.51 32.67
CA LEU A 583 0.66 -15.36 33.08
C LEU A 583 0.25 -16.40 34.14
N VAL A 584 -1.05 -16.48 34.43
CA VAL A 584 -1.63 -17.18 35.55
C VAL A 584 -2.84 -17.98 35.07
N ASP A 585 -2.98 -19.22 35.55
CA ASP A 585 -4.04 -20.17 35.16
C ASP A 585 -5.24 -20.18 36.13
N GLN A 586 -5.54 -19.05 36.77
CA GLN A 586 -6.61 -18.95 37.76
C GLN A 586 -7.97 -18.74 37.07
N GLU A 587 -9.05 -19.24 37.69
CA GLU A 587 -10.42 -19.00 37.22
C GLU A 587 -10.79 -17.52 37.35
N GLN A 588 -11.32 -16.95 36.25
CA GLN A 588 -11.72 -15.55 36.18
C GLN A 588 -13.03 -15.33 36.96
N PRO A 589 -13.20 -14.20 37.64
CA PRO A 589 -14.46 -13.87 38.30
C PRO A 589 -15.57 -13.62 37.26
N ASP A 590 -16.77 -14.13 37.52
CA ASP A 590 -17.94 -13.95 36.63
C ASP A 590 -18.40 -12.48 36.54
N THR A 591 -18.13 -11.69 37.58
CA THR A 591 -18.51 -10.28 37.68
C THR A 591 -17.32 -9.44 38.10
N SER A 592 -17.21 -8.24 37.51
CA SER A 592 -16.16 -7.29 37.88
C SER A 592 -16.36 -6.79 39.30
N LEU A 593 -15.26 -6.53 40.01
CA LEU A 593 -15.29 -6.02 41.39
C LEU A 593 -16.18 -4.78 41.51
N PHE A 594 -16.09 -3.84 40.57
CA PHE A 594 -16.79 -2.56 40.66
C PHE A 594 -18.29 -2.65 40.32
N ASP A 595 -18.75 -3.76 39.75
CA ASP A 595 -20.17 -4.00 39.46
C ASP A 595 -20.92 -4.58 40.67
N LEU A 596 -20.20 -5.01 41.71
CA LEU A 596 -20.77 -5.53 42.94
C LEU A 596 -21.24 -4.41 43.88
N ALA A 597 -22.19 -4.73 44.77
CA ALA A 597 -22.60 -3.83 45.84
C ALA A 597 -21.44 -3.58 46.84
N PRO A 598 -21.28 -2.38 47.42
CA PRO A 598 -20.11 -2.00 48.23
C PRO A 598 -19.75 -2.98 49.37
N ALA A 599 -20.75 -3.59 50.01
CA ALA A 599 -20.52 -4.59 51.05
C ALA A 599 -19.93 -5.91 50.50
N ALA A 600 -20.31 -6.30 49.28
CA ALA A 600 -19.76 -7.46 48.58
C ALA A 600 -18.39 -7.14 47.95
N GLN A 601 -18.16 -5.91 47.49
CA GLN A 601 -16.90 -5.45 46.92
C GLN A 601 -15.72 -5.77 47.84
N TRP A 602 -15.81 -5.45 49.13
CA TRP A 602 -14.71 -5.71 50.06
C TRP A 602 -14.37 -7.20 50.20
N ARG A 603 -15.40 -8.05 50.33
CA ARG A 603 -15.18 -9.51 50.46
C ARG A 603 -14.57 -10.09 49.20
N GLU A 604 -15.02 -9.62 48.04
CA GLU A 604 -14.49 -10.07 46.77
C GLU A 604 -13.06 -9.57 46.56
N LEU A 605 -12.74 -8.33 46.96
CA LEU A 605 -11.37 -7.82 46.96
C LEU A 605 -10.46 -8.68 47.85
N GLN A 606 -10.91 -9.08 49.05
CA GLN A 606 -10.15 -9.99 49.92
C GLN A 606 -9.95 -11.37 49.26
N ARG A 607 -11.01 -11.94 48.67
CA ARG A 607 -10.96 -13.23 47.99
C ARG A 607 -9.96 -13.22 46.82
N ILE A 608 -10.10 -12.25 45.91
CA ILE A 608 -9.23 -12.09 44.74
C ILE A 608 -7.79 -11.76 45.18
N SER A 609 -7.61 -10.91 46.19
CA SER A 609 -6.28 -10.60 46.73
C SER A 609 -5.59 -11.85 47.30
N GLY A 610 -6.33 -12.67 48.06
CA GLY A 610 -5.80 -13.93 48.60
C GLY A 610 -5.33 -14.88 47.49
N GLN A 611 -6.01 -14.89 46.35
CA GLN A 611 -5.66 -15.68 45.18
C GLN A 611 -4.48 -15.07 44.42
N LEU A 612 -4.52 -13.77 44.10
CA LEU A 612 -3.63 -13.09 43.12
C LEU A 612 -2.32 -12.54 43.69
N LEU A 613 -2.23 -12.39 45.01
CA LEU A 613 -1.03 -11.87 45.66
C LEU A 613 0.09 -12.91 45.81
N ASN A 614 -0.24 -14.21 45.75
CA ASN A 614 0.69 -15.33 45.86
C ASN A 614 0.33 -16.41 44.81
N THR A 615 0.35 -16.05 43.52
CA THR A 615 0.00 -16.98 42.44
C THR A 615 1.22 -17.71 41.90
N PRO A 616 1.10 -19.03 41.65
CA PRO A 616 2.07 -19.70 40.80
C PRO A 616 1.95 -19.15 39.37
N PHE A 617 3.08 -18.93 38.73
CA PHE A 617 3.14 -18.47 37.35
C PHE A 617 4.22 -19.20 36.58
N ALA A 618 4.01 -19.29 35.27
CA ALA A 618 4.98 -19.81 34.32
C ALA A 618 5.14 -18.81 33.17
N LEU A 619 6.38 -18.41 32.91
CA LEU A 619 6.71 -17.47 31.86
C LEU A 619 7.83 -18.04 31.00
N SER A 620 7.56 -18.26 29.72
CA SER A 620 8.55 -18.66 28.74
C SER A 620 8.56 -17.70 27.55
N GLY A 621 9.76 -17.29 27.13
CA GLY A 621 9.89 -16.39 26.00
C GLY A 621 11.25 -15.70 25.91
N ILE A 622 11.34 -14.75 24.98
CA ILE A 622 12.54 -13.96 24.71
C ILE A 622 12.38 -12.60 25.38
N ILE A 623 13.45 -12.14 26.05
CA ILE A 623 13.51 -10.79 26.60
C ILE A 623 13.66 -9.79 25.46
N THR A 624 12.67 -8.91 25.28
CA THR A 624 12.69 -7.88 24.23
C THR A 624 13.11 -6.50 24.73
N SER A 625 12.94 -6.25 26.03
CA SER A 625 13.30 -4.99 26.68
C SER A 625 13.61 -5.22 28.15
N LEU A 626 14.64 -4.53 28.64
CA LEU A 626 15.03 -4.44 30.05
C LEU A 626 15.07 -2.96 30.42
N GLN A 627 14.26 -2.57 31.41
CA GLN A 627 14.25 -1.21 31.95
C GLN A 627 14.43 -1.26 33.46
N HIS A 628 15.15 -0.28 34.00
CA HIS A 628 15.34 -0.13 35.44
C HIS A 628 14.48 1.04 35.92
N ASP A 629 13.62 0.78 36.89
CA ASP A 629 12.85 1.84 37.54
C ASP A 629 13.64 2.51 38.67
N ASN A 630 13.22 3.71 39.06
CA ASN A 630 13.78 4.50 40.14
C ASN A 630 13.75 3.76 41.49
N GLN A 631 12.85 2.78 41.66
CA GLN A 631 12.71 1.96 42.86
C GLN A 631 13.64 0.73 42.89
N GLY A 632 14.51 0.58 41.89
CA GLY A 632 15.43 -0.57 41.75
C GLY A 632 14.77 -1.85 41.23
N THR A 633 13.52 -1.77 40.77
CA THR A 633 12.81 -2.86 40.11
C THR A 633 13.23 -2.97 38.64
N ILE A 634 13.45 -4.20 38.18
CA ILE A 634 13.84 -4.48 36.80
C ILE A 634 12.59 -4.89 36.04
N HIS A 635 12.18 -4.05 35.09
CA HIS A 635 11.08 -4.31 34.16
C HIS A 635 11.60 -5.17 33.02
N VAL A 636 11.15 -6.42 32.98
CA VAL A 636 11.51 -7.41 31.98
C VAL A 636 10.31 -7.65 31.08
N VAL A 637 10.36 -7.15 29.84
CA VAL A 637 9.31 -7.41 28.86
C VAL A 637 9.65 -8.66 28.09
N VAL A 638 8.76 -9.65 28.15
CA VAL A 638 8.96 -10.97 27.58
C VAL A 638 7.90 -11.23 26.53
N HIS A 639 8.34 -11.67 25.36
CA HIS A 639 7.45 -12.11 24.29
C HIS A 639 7.62 -13.62 24.10
N GLN A 640 6.52 -14.32 23.81
CA GLN A 640 6.56 -15.76 23.56
C GLN A 640 7.58 -16.10 22.46
N GLU A 641 8.35 -17.19 22.67
CA GLU A 641 9.33 -17.66 21.68
C GLU A 641 8.61 -17.89 20.33
N PRO A 642 9.04 -17.19 19.26
CA PRO A 642 8.42 -17.36 17.96
C PRO A 642 8.74 -18.75 17.40
N ASN A 643 7.71 -19.43 16.88
CA ASN A 643 7.89 -20.67 16.12
C ASN A 643 8.96 -20.51 15.03
N THR A 644 9.66 -21.59 14.68
CA THR A 644 10.72 -21.60 13.65
C THR A 644 10.31 -20.91 12.34
N HIS A 645 9.05 -21.05 11.91
CA HIS A 645 8.51 -20.37 10.74
C HIS A 645 8.30 -18.86 10.95
N ALA A 646 7.95 -18.42 12.16
CA ALA A 646 7.78 -17.01 12.50
C ALA A 646 9.11 -16.25 12.56
N LEU A 647 10.20 -16.92 12.94
CA LEU A 647 11.56 -16.37 12.86
C LEU A 647 11.93 -15.94 11.43
N TRP A 648 11.59 -16.75 10.43
CA TRP A 648 11.86 -16.41 9.02
C TRP A 648 11.20 -15.09 8.61
N ARG A 649 9.99 -14.81 9.10
CA ARG A 649 9.30 -13.54 8.84
C ARG A 649 10.04 -12.35 9.44
N TYR A 650 10.59 -12.47 10.65
CA TYR A 650 11.37 -11.39 11.26
C TYR A 650 12.69 -11.13 10.52
N VAL A 651 13.38 -12.19 10.08
CA VAL A 651 14.61 -12.07 9.28
C VAL A 651 14.33 -11.43 7.92
N VAL A 652 13.29 -11.87 7.21
CA VAL A 652 12.92 -11.26 5.91
C VAL A 652 12.49 -9.80 6.09
N THR A 653 11.74 -9.48 7.15
CA THR A 653 11.30 -8.10 7.42
C THR A 653 12.50 -7.18 7.68
N THR A 654 13.47 -7.63 8.49
CA THR A 654 14.67 -6.84 8.80
C THR A 654 15.56 -6.64 7.58
N LEU A 655 15.79 -7.68 6.77
CA LEU A 655 16.52 -7.57 5.50
C LEU A 655 15.80 -6.64 4.52
N PHE A 656 14.48 -6.72 4.43
CA PHE A 656 13.68 -5.87 3.57
C PHE A 656 13.75 -4.40 3.98
N LEU A 657 13.65 -4.10 5.28
CA LEU A 657 13.83 -2.74 5.80
C LEU A 657 15.22 -2.19 5.50
N ALA A 658 16.29 -2.98 5.70
CA ALA A 658 17.64 -2.58 5.36
C ALA A 658 17.80 -2.27 3.86
N CYS A 659 17.23 -3.13 3.00
CA CYS A 659 17.22 -2.93 1.55
C CYS A 659 16.48 -1.64 1.16
N LEU A 660 15.31 -1.36 1.73
CA LEU A 660 14.55 -0.14 1.47
C LEU A 660 15.34 1.11 1.86
N VAL A 661 16.00 1.11 3.02
CA VAL A 661 16.84 2.24 3.46
C VAL A 661 17.98 2.47 2.47
N ILE A 662 18.68 1.41 2.04
CA ILE A 662 19.76 1.52 1.04
C ILE A 662 19.21 2.06 -0.28
N LEU A 663 18.07 1.56 -0.76
CA LEU A 663 17.45 2.02 -2.00
C LEU A 663 17.07 3.50 -1.92
N VAL A 664 16.47 3.96 -0.83
CA VAL A 664 16.12 5.38 -0.64
C VAL A 664 17.38 6.24 -0.66
N VAL A 665 18.41 5.91 0.12
CA VAL A 665 19.65 6.72 0.21
C VAL A 665 20.40 6.75 -1.12
N VAL A 666 20.64 5.60 -1.75
CA VAL A 666 21.40 5.53 -3.00
C VAL A 666 20.65 6.24 -4.14
N ASN A 667 19.34 6.02 -4.28
CA ASN A 667 18.58 6.60 -5.38
C ASN A 667 18.28 8.08 -5.19
N THR A 668 18.14 8.58 -3.95
CA THR A 668 18.06 10.03 -3.69
C THR A 668 19.35 10.73 -4.05
N VAL A 669 20.51 10.23 -3.60
CA VAL A 669 21.83 10.81 -3.94
C VAL A 669 22.07 10.79 -5.44
N LEU A 670 21.86 9.65 -6.10
CA LEU A 670 21.99 9.55 -7.55
C LEU A 670 20.98 10.43 -8.27
N GLY A 671 19.73 10.50 -7.80
CA GLY A 671 18.68 11.34 -8.37
C GLY A 671 19.06 12.82 -8.37
N ILE A 672 19.55 13.34 -7.23
CA ILE A 672 19.99 14.74 -7.09
C ILE A 672 21.20 15.03 -7.99
N HIS A 673 22.20 14.14 -7.99
CA HIS A 673 23.38 14.31 -8.84
C HIS A 673 23.01 14.35 -10.33
N ARG A 674 22.16 13.41 -10.77
CA ARG A 674 21.67 13.31 -12.15
C ARG A 674 20.78 14.49 -12.54
N LEU A 675 19.97 15.01 -11.61
CA LEU A 675 19.12 16.18 -11.82
C LEU A 675 19.96 17.44 -12.07
N ARG A 676 20.99 17.68 -11.24
CA ARG A 676 21.92 18.80 -11.43
C ARG A 676 22.64 18.70 -12.77
N ALA A 677 23.15 17.51 -13.11
CA ALA A 677 23.80 17.26 -14.39
C ALA A 677 22.86 17.50 -15.58
N HIS A 678 21.59 17.07 -15.49
CA HIS A 678 20.56 17.31 -16.51
C HIS A 678 20.34 18.81 -16.77
N PHE A 679 20.19 19.62 -15.73
CA PHE A 679 20.01 21.07 -15.90
C PHE A 679 21.25 21.76 -16.51
N SER A 680 22.46 21.30 -16.18
CA SER A 680 23.69 21.85 -16.77
C SER A 680 24.01 21.34 -18.18
N ARG A 681 23.30 20.30 -18.66
CA ARG A 681 23.65 19.58 -19.91
C ARG A 681 23.58 20.49 -21.14
N ASN A 682 22.46 21.18 -21.35
CA ASN A 682 22.27 22.00 -22.55
C ASN A 682 23.26 23.17 -22.62
N ALA A 683 23.57 23.79 -21.49
CA ALA A 683 24.58 24.86 -21.42
C ALA A 683 25.97 24.35 -21.83
N ARG A 684 26.39 23.17 -21.32
CA ARG A 684 27.67 22.56 -21.69
C ARG A 684 27.73 22.14 -23.17
N ILE A 685 26.62 21.66 -23.73
CA ILE A 685 26.51 21.32 -25.15
C ILE A 685 26.70 22.59 -26.01
N GLN A 686 26.04 23.69 -25.64
CA GLN A 686 26.20 24.96 -26.36
C GLN A 686 27.63 25.49 -26.27
N GLU A 687 28.26 25.39 -25.10
CA GLU A 687 29.67 25.76 -24.91
C GLU A 687 30.62 24.92 -25.79
N ASP A 688 30.41 23.59 -25.87
CA ASP A 688 31.19 22.70 -26.74
C ASP A 688 31.02 23.05 -28.22
N TYR A 689 29.80 23.34 -28.68
CA TYR A 689 29.57 23.77 -30.07
C TYR A 689 30.16 25.14 -30.38
N ASN A 690 30.01 26.13 -29.49
CA ASN A 690 30.63 27.43 -29.66
C ASN A 690 32.17 27.31 -29.75
N SER A 691 32.78 26.46 -28.92
CA SER A 691 34.22 26.21 -28.96
C SER A 691 34.66 25.50 -30.24
N SER A 692 33.89 24.50 -30.72
CA SER A 692 34.25 23.75 -31.92
C SER A 692 34.10 24.58 -33.19
N ILE A 693 33.09 25.44 -33.27
CA ILE A 693 32.89 26.38 -34.39
C ILE A 693 33.95 27.48 -34.36
N ALA A 694 34.27 28.04 -33.18
CA ALA A 694 35.36 29.01 -33.04
C ALA A 694 36.71 28.42 -33.49
N ASN A 695 36.99 27.15 -33.17
CA ASN A 695 38.21 26.45 -33.60
C ASN A 695 38.18 26.02 -35.08
N ALA A 696 37.00 25.79 -35.66
CA ALA A 696 36.85 25.43 -37.07
C ALA A 696 36.97 26.64 -38.02
N SER A 697 36.55 27.83 -37.59
CA SER A 697 36.63 29.06 -38.39
C SER A 697 38.04 29.44 -38.90
N PRO A 698 39.15 29.27 -38.17
CA PRO A 698 40.49 29.47 -38.73
C PRO A 698 40.92 28.37 -39.72
N LEU A 699 40.40 27.14 -39.60
CA LEU A 699 40.71 26.02 -40.51
C LEU A 699 39.87 26.04 -41.80
N LEU A 700 38.64 26.55 -41.75
CA LEU A 700 37.81 26.77 -42.93
C LEU A 700 38.35 27.91 -43.81
N LEU A 701 39.02 28.92 -43.23
CA LEU A 701 39.74 29.95 -43.99
C LEU A 701 40.97 29.41 -44.74
N SER A 702 41.59 28.31 -44.30
CA SER A 702 42.67 27.66 -45.06
C SER A 702 42.17 26.79 -46.22
N HIS A 703 40.90 26.37 -46.22
CA HIS A 703 40.34 25.51 -47.28
C HIS A 703 39.61 26.28 -48.41
N PHE A 704 39.50 27.61 -48.29
CA PHE A 704 39.04 28.50 -49.38
C PHE A 704 40.21 29.23 -50.08
N LYS A 705 41.45 28.79 -49.87
CA LYS A 705 42.64 29.37 -50.51
C LYS A 705 43.44 28.39 -51.39
N GLU A 706 42.84 27.28 -51.80
CA GLU A 706 43.33 26.46 -52.93
C GLU A 706 42.20 26.09 -53.88
#